data_AF-A0A2S1KTD9-F1
#
_entry.id   AF-A0A2S1KTD9-F1
#
_cell.length_a   1.000
_cell.length_b   1.000
_cell.length_c   1.000
_cell.angle_alpha   90.00
_cell.angle_beta   90.00
_cell.angle_gamma   90.00
#
_symmetry.space_group_name_H-M   'P 1'
#
loop_
_entity.id
_entity.type
_entity.pdbx_description
1 polymer ?
#
loop_
_entity_poly.entity_id
_entity_poly.type
_entity_poly.pdbx_seq_one_letter_code
_entity_poly.pdbx_strand_id
1 'polypeptide(L)'
;MTLIGLGFGGVVGYEATIAQPNQVVRADTASTTLLQLGIPKAVIQTMLDNSLMSDGRTPTAAGETVNTFTVGDVQKLKTLSLATRTKNADGTYTSKANSNVADWLGSLDYTATTGGASPVVTNDVVLGADYLSTGQTAASTILDQGVPKWSGGDQYYTPTPILNVLMAVINSATNATTLDLTGMLSKVPTQSAYSTVHMATMALVQTNKLTNLKTLNLGGNRLGSDQQGSAAIDGSAYYLFRSNTLTSNSVTDLDLSNNDFTTLDGNILTGIGSQISALNLGGNNITSIDYNNGSVFSNASKSDGGSVNLAGSENLNVSGNTAYVIASALNSGGASLTLDDKTANDLATNQLASQSAWPGVSSAGFQSIAPQLSGNTVTTIVSQNATAVTSNVLQTLATTNADALSADTLTSLADKNANAITADALSSIAANNATAIDDKVVSSVLANKPTAITSDSLSAIAQNSAGALTSNLVSSILEKQPDAITSDSLSAIASGSSDALSPAVVAQVVNSNPTAITADSLSAIAKGNGAALSADVLATVAKTSPDAITSTSLAAVAANNADALDATTLATIAKTHPDAIDATVIATVASQNPATLTPDLVTKLADAGALDATALKTIAVNNPAALTGLSDDDKEKVIAAAGGSDKVGDVVNDPTTVPDSEAAKPATDTPVIAPQSDTQGSVAVSGGNIGFGQVNLGGTDDVITSPTAIEVAGTIPKSWSLAVSATPWQTADGQHQFQPTLTFGTVQDKANNKALDAIQLTSDGRTKVLVGNATAAQTFDVQMGSIQMTHFDGAVAGQAYTGTINWQLSNTQSATQQ
;
A
#
# COMPACT_ATOMS: atom_id res chain seq x y z
N MET A 1 -53.84 -16.60 45.21
CA MET A 1 -52.65 -15.79 44.88
C MET A 1 -51.98 -16.50 43.71
N THR A 2 -52.33 -16.23 42.45
CA THR A 2 -52.07 -15.02 41.63
C THR A 2 -50.58 -14.86 41.27
N LEU A 3 -50.28 -15.09 39.97
CA LEU A 3 -49.19 -14.63 39.05
C LEU A 3 -47.73 -14.57 39.58
N ILE A 4 -46.67 -14.88 38.82
CA ILE A 4 -46.15 -14.32 37.55
C ILE A 4 -45.18 -15.40 36.96
N GLY A 5 -44.98 -15.72 35.67
CA GLY A 5 -45.25 -15.04 34.41
C GLY A 5 -43.99 -14.49 33.72
N LEU A 6 -43.07 -15.34 33.22
CA LEU A 6 -42.03 -15.04 32.20
C LEU A 6 -41.68 -16.39 31.52
N GLY A 7 -41.80 -16.65 30.22
CA GLY A 7 -41.82 -15.78 29.05
C GLY A 7 -40.59 -16.04 28.17
N PHE A 8 -40.35 -17.28 27.73
CA PHE A 8 -39.38 -17.57 26.67
C PHE A 8 -40.04 -17.31 25.31
N GLY A 9 -39.79 -16.13 24.75
CA GLY A 9 -40.20 -15.74 23.40
C GLY A 9 -39.04 -15.84 22.43
N GLY A 10 -39.27 -16.47 21.28
CA GLY A 10 -38.37 -16.41 20.13
C GLY A 10 -38.20 -17.68 19.30
N VAL A 11 -39.14 -18.63 19.28
CA VAL A 11 -39.20 -19.62 18.19
C VAL A 11 -39.92 -18.96 17.03
N VAL A 12 -39.19 -18.59 15.98
CA VAL A 12 -39.81 -18.26 14.70
C VAL A 12 -40.40 -19.55 14.16
N GLY A 13 -41.73 -19.67 14.24
CA GLY A 13 -42.44 -20.83 13.72
C GLY A 13 -42.21 -20.94 12.22
N TYR A 14 -41.60 -22.05 11.79
CA TYR A 14 -41.75 -22.53 10.41
C TYR A 14 -43.25 -22.70 10.16
N GLU A 15 -43.81 -21.95 9.21
CA GLU A 15 -45.19 -22.17 8.77
C GLU A 15 -45.40 -23.62 8.36
N ALA A 16 -46.57 -24.14 8.72
CA ALA A 16 -47.01 -25.52 8.61
C ALA A 16 -46.50 -26.27 7.36
N THR A 17 -45.97 -27.46 7.64
CA THR A 17 -45.64 -28.55 6.73
C THR A 17 -46.74 -28.72 5.67
N ILE A 18 -46.47 -28.33 4.43
CA ILE A 18 -47.12 -28.99 3.30
C ILE A 18 -46.58 -30.42 3.35
N ALA A 19 -47.45 -31.41 3.54
CA ALA A 19 -47.04 -32.81 3.49
C ALA A 19 -46.21 -33.05 2.22
N GLN A 20 -45.02 -33.64 2.36
CA GLN A 20 -44.20 -34.02 1.20
C GLN A 20 -45.09 -34.77 0.20
N PRO A 21 -45.12 -34.37 -1.08
CA PRO A 21 -46.06 -34.94 -2.03
C PRO A 21 -45.85 -36.47 -2.11
N ASN A 22 -46.94 -37.22 -1.99
CA ASN A 22 -46.90 -38.70 -2.01
C ASN A 22 -46.31 -39.24 -3.32
N GLN A 23 -46.40 -38.48 -4.43
CA GLN A 23 -45.59 -38.56 -5.65
C GLN A 23 -45.63 -37.21 -6.38
N VAL A 24 -44.56 -36.86 -7.11
CA VAL A 24 -44.56 -35.69 -7.99
C VAL A 24 -45.60 -35.89 -9.10
N VAL A 25 -46.44 -34.89 -9.34
CA VAL A 25 -47.60 -34.99 -10.24
C VAL A 25 -47.12 -35.07 -11.70
N ARG A 26 -47.67 -36.02 -12.48
CA ARG A 26 -47.52 -36.16 -13.95
C ARG A 26 -48.06 -34.93 -14.69
N ALA A 27 -47.30 -33.85 -14.77
CA ALA A 27 -47.67 -32.64 -15.50
C ALA A 27 -46.48 -32.18 -16.36
N ASP A 28 -46.76 -31.37 -17.38
CA ASP A 28 -45.73 -30.70 -18.18
C ASP A 28 -44.71 -30.03 -17.24
N THR A 29 -43.52 -30.64 -17.12
CA THR A 29 -42.52 -30.30 -16.11
C THR A 29 -42.14 -28.83 -16.17
N ALA A 30 -42.21 -28.20 -17.34
CA ALA A 30 -41.92 -26.78 -17.51
C ALA A 30 -42.95 -25.88 -16.80
N SER A 31 -44.22 -26.31 -16.71
CA SER A 31 -45.31 -25.53 -16.10
C SER A 31 -45.47 -25.75 -14.58
N THR A 32 -44.82 -26.78 -14.04
CA THR A 32 -44.90 -27.10 -12.61
C THR A 32 -44.17 -26.03 -11.78
N THR A 33 -44.88 -25.46 -10.81
CA THR A 33 -44.29 -24.49 -9.87
C THR A 33 -43.35 -25.18 -8.89
N LEU A 34 -42.30 -24.50 -8.44
CA LEU A 34 -41.39 -25.07 -7.45
C LEU A 34 -42.09 -25.39 -6.13
N LEU A 35 -43.15 -24.65 -5.80
CA LEU A 35 -43.98 -24.92 -4.63
C LEU A 35 -44.75 -26.25 -4.74
N GLN A 36 -45.25 -26.59 -5.94
CA GLN A 36 -45.88 -27.89 -6.20
C GLN A 36 -44.91 -29.06 -6.10
N LEU A 37 -43.61 -28.82 -6.34
CA LEU A 37 -42.54 -29.80 -6.14
C LEU A 37 -42.17 -29.97 -4.66
N GLY A 38 -42.76 -29.19 -3.75
CA GLY A 38 -42.47 -29.24 -2.32
C GLY A 38 -41.24 -28.44 -1.89
N ILE A 39 -40.66 -27.62 -2.77
CA ILE A 39 -39.55 -26.73 -2.40
C ILE A 39 -40.06 -25.66 -1.42
N PRO A 40 -39.39 -25.39 -0.30
CA PRO A 40 -39.87 -24.43 0.68
C PRO A 40 -39.98 -23.02 0.11
N LYS A 41 -41.03 -22.29 0.52
CA LYS A 41 -41.28 -20.90 0.09
C LYS A 41 -40.04 -20.00 0.25
N ALA A 42 -39.33 -20.12 1.37
CA ALA A 42 -38.15 -19.30 1.65
C ALA A 42 -36.97 -19.60 0.70
N VAL A 43 -36.82 -20.85 0.25
CA VAL A 43 -35.81 -21.26 -0.73
C VAL A 43 -36.17 -20.75 -2.13
N ILE A 44 -37.46 -20.83 -2.50
CA ILE A 44 -37.98 -20.26 -3.74
C ILE A 44 -37.75 -18.74 -3.75
N GLN A 45 -38.05 -18.07 -2.64
CA GLN A 45 -37.83 -16.63 -2.51
C GLN A 45 -36.34 -16.27 -2.67
N THR A 46 -35.42 -17.07 -2.09
CA THR A 46 -33.98 -16.89 -2.33
C THR A 46 -33.63 -16.98 -3.81
N MET A 47 -34.15 -17.97 -4.54
CA MET A 47 -33.94 -18.06 -5.99
C MET A 47 -34.48 -16.81 -6.71
N LEU A 48 -35.69 -16.37 -6.37
CA LEU A 48 -36.35 -15.23 -6.99
C LEU A 48 -35.60 -13.91 -6.79
N ASP A 49 -34.95 -13.72 -5.63
CA ASP A 49 -34.26 -12.49 -5.28
C ASP A 49 -32.80 -12.43 -5.72
N ASN A 50 -32.14 -13.59 -5.91
CA ASN A 50 -30.69 -13.66 -6.15
C ASN A 50 -30.33 -14.20 -7.54
N SER A 51 -31.27 -14.84 -8.24
CA SER A 51 -31.10 -15.26 -9.64
C SER A 51 -31.29 -14.08 -10.59
N LEU A 52 -30.79 -14.22 -11.83
CA LEU A 52 -30.91 -13.18 -12.86
C LEU A 52 -31.43 -13.80 -14.15
N MET A 53 -32.36 -13.10 -14.80
CA MET A 53 -32.79 -13.40 -16.17
C MET A 53 -31.80 -12.83 -17.19
N SER A 54 -32.06 -13.07 -18.48
CA SER A 54 -31.21 -12.60 -19.58
C SER A 54 -31.07 -11.07 -19.65
N ASP A 55 -32.06 -10.31 -19.17
CA ASP A 55 -32.06 -8.84 -19.12
C ASP A 55 -31.38 -8.27 -17.86
N GLY A 56 -30.89 -9.14 -16.96
CA GLY A 56 -30.21 -8.75 -15.73
C GLY A 56 -31.12 -8.37 -14.57
N ARG A 57 -32.46 -8.47 -14.70
CA ARG A 57 -33.38 -8.33 -13.57
C ARG A 57 -33.50 -9.64 -12.80
N THR A 58 -33.83 -9.54 -11.52
CA THR A 58 -34.24 -10.70 -10.72
C THR A 58 -35.65 -11.16 -11.12
N PRO A 59 -35.99 -12.44 -10.98
CA PRO A 59 -37.37 -12.91 -11.16
C PRO A 59 -38.39 -12.10 -10.36
N THR A 60 -38.09 -11.76 -9.09
CA THR A 60 -38.96 -10.86 -8.29
C THR A 60 -39.22 -9.53 -8.99
N ALA A 61 -38.17 -8.91 -9.57
CA ALA A 61 -38.29 -7.66 -10.32
C ALA A 61 -38.99 -7.82 -11.69
N ALA A 62 -39.14 -9.05 -12.20
CA ALA A 62 -39.99 -9.36 -13.35
C ALA A 62 -41.44 -9.67 -12.98
N GLY A 63 -41.78 -9.70 -11.68
CA GLY A 63 -43.13 -9.98 -11.21
C GLY A 63 -43.38 -11.46 -10.92
N GLU A 64 -42.36 -12.32 -10.94
CA GLU A 64 -42.50 -13.68 -10.46
C GLU A 64 -42.67 -13.72 -8.94
N THR A 65 -43.43 -14.71 -8.48
CA THR A 65 -43.73 -14.91 -7.07
C THR A 65 -43.48 -16.37 -6.69
N VAL A 66 -43.42 -16.65 -5.39
CA VAL A 66 -43.28 -18.03 -4.87
C VAL A 66 -44.36 -18.99 -5.40
N ASN A 67 -45.54 -18.47 -5.75
CA ASN A 67 -46.65 -19.26 -6.26
C ASN A 67 -46.65 -19.42 -7.79
N THR A 68 -45.88 -18.62 -8.52
CA THR A 68 -45.87 -18.62 -10.00
C THR A 68 -44.57 -19.16 -10.57
N PHE A 69 -43.47 -19.15 -9.82
CA PHE A 69 -42.17 -19.52 -10.32
C PHE A 69 -42.08 -21.01 -10.68
N THR A 70 -41.85 -21.31 -11.96
CA THR A 70 -41.85 -22.66 -12.52
C THR A 70 -40.45 -23.20 -12.81
N VAL A 71 -40.35 -24.52 -13.03
CA VAL A 71 -39.13 -25.13 -13.59
C VAL A 71 -38.77 -24.53 -14.95
N GLY A 72 -39.78 -24.20 -15.77
CA GLY A 72 -39.57 -23.55 -17.06
C GLY A 72 -38.98 -22.15 -16.94
N ASP A 73 -39.20 -21.45 -15.82
CA ASP A 73 -38.58 -20.15 -15.55
C ASP A 73 -37.15 -20.31 -15.04
N VAL A 74 -36.87 -21.34 -14.23
CA VAL A 74 -35.50 -21.73 -13.85
C VAL A 74 -34.66 -22.03 -15.10
N GLN A 75 -35.23 -22.75 -16.08
CA GLN A 75 -34.58 -23.04 -17.36
C GLN A 75 -34.19 -21.78 -18.15
N LYS A 76 -34.87 -20.64 -17.97
CA LYS A 76 -34.60 -19.38 -18.68
C LYS A 76 -33.60 -18.48 -17.97
N LEU A 77 -33.20 -18.81 -16.74
CA LEU A 77 -32.28 -17.98 -15.97
C LEU A 77 -30.91 -17.91 -16.65
N LYS A 78 -30.32 -16.70 -16.64
CA LYS A 78 -28.92 -16.48 -16.96
C LYS A 78 -28.02 -16.79 -15.76
N THR A 79 -28.48 -16.43 -14.56
CA THR A 79 -27.83 -16.82 -13.31
C THR A 79 -28.84 -17.54 -12.44
N LEU A 80 -28.54 -18.76 -12.01
CA LEU A 80 -29.24 -19.43 -10.93
C LEU A 80 -28.40 -19.28 -9.66
N SER A 81 -28.97 -18.70 -8.60
CA SER A 81 -28.30 -18.57 -7.30
C SER A 81 -29.18 -19.04 -6.16
N LEU A 82 -28.57 -19.83 -5.28
CA LEU A 82 -29.07 -20.17 -3.95
C LEU A 82 -28.34 -19.39 -2.84
N ALA A 83 -27.35 -18.60 -3.20
CA ALA A 83 -26.62 -17.73 -2.30
C ALA A 83 -27.33 -16.38 -2.17
N THR A 84 -26.92 -15.61 -1.16
CA THR A 84 -27.22 -14.17 -1.10
C THR A 84 -26.20 -13.44 -1.94
N ARG A 85 -26.64 -12.71 -2.96
CA ARG A 85 -25.77 -12.00 -3.89
C ARG A 85 -25.86 -10.50 -3.69
N THR A 86 -24.73 -9.89 -3.38
CA THR A 86 -24.60 -8.44 -3.23
C THR A 86 -23.84 -7.89 -4.41
N LYS A 87 -24.40 -6.88 -5.10
CA LYS A 87 -23.71 -6.21 -6.21
C LYS A 87 -22.68 -5.23 -5.65
N ASN A 88 -21.44 -5.35 -6.12
CA ASN A 88 -20.32 -4.49 -5.76
C ASN A 88 -20.34 -3.18 -6.56
N ALA A 89 -19.55 -2.19 -6.13
CA ALA A 89 -19.48 -0.87 -6.76
C ALA A 89 -18.96 -0.92 -8.21
N ASP A 90 -18.10 -1.88 -8.52
CA ASP A 90 -17.57 -2.17 -9.86
C ASP A 90 -18.55 -2.96 -10.76
N GLY A 91 -19.73 -3.30 -10.23
CA GLY A 91 -20.76 -4.07 -10.92
C GLY A 91 -20.61 -5.59 -10.83
N THR A 92 -19.56 -6.11 -10.20
CA THR A 92 -19.41 -7.54 -9.88
C THR A 92 -20.36 -7.96 -8.75
N TYR A 93 -20.37 -9.24 -8.37
CA TYR A 93 -21.20 -9.73 -7.26
C TYR A 93 -20.35 -10.50 -6.25
N THR A 94 -20.61 -10.24 -4.97
CA THR A 94 -20.13 -11.06 -3.85
C THR A 94 -21.25 -11.97 -3.36
N SER A 95 -20.96 -13.25 -3.25
CA SER A 95 -21.89 -14.28 -2.80
C SER A 95 -21.59 -14.69 -1.37
N LYS A 96 -22.64 -14.89 -0.56
CA LYS A 96 -22.55 -15.43 0.80
C LYS A 96 -23.64 -16.49 1.00
N ALA A 97 -23.42 -17.40 1.96
CA ALA A 97 -24.43 -18.37 2.37
C ALA A 97 -25.78 -17.69 2.63
N ASN A 98 -26.84 -18.20 2.03
CA ASN A 98 -28.19 -17.75 2.35
C ASN A 98 -28.74 -18.59 3.50
N SER A 99 -29.14 -17.94 4.59
CA SER A 99 -29.61 -18.64 5.80
C SER A 99 -30.81 -19.53 5.52
N ASN A 100 -31.81 -19.07 4.76
CA ASN A 100 -33.00 -19.87 4.47
C ASN A 100 -32.66 -21.19 3.76
N VAL A 101 -31.69 -21.16 2.83
CA VAL A 101 -31.24 -22.35 2.11
C VAL A 101 -30.41 -23.25 3.02
N ALA A 102 -29.40 -22.68 3.69
CA ALA A 102 -28.50 -23.43 4.54
C ALA A 102 -29.22 -24.07 5.74
N ASP A 103 -30.11 -23.33 6.42
CA ASP A 103 -30.91 -23.84 7.55
C ASP A 103 -31.85 -24.96 7.11
N TRP A 104 -32.52 -24.81 5.97
CA TRP A 104 -33.39 -25.87 5.46
C TRP A 104 -32.60 -27.12 5.10
N LEU A 105 -31.53 -27.01 4.33
CA LEU A 105 -30.68 -28.15 4.00
C LEU A 105 -30.06 -28.77 5.26
N GLY A 106 -29.67 -27.97 6.24
CA GLY A 106 -29.18 -28.45 7.53
C GLY A 106 -30.21 -29.21 8.39
N SER A 107 -31.50 -29.04 8.11
CA SER A 107 -32.59 -29.71 8.82
C SER A 107 -32.98 -31.07 8.24
N LEU A 108 -32.51 -31.42 7.03
CA LEU A 108 -32.84 -32.68 6.38
C LEU A 108 -32.18 -33.88 7.07
N ASP A 109 -32.80 -35.05 6.97
CA ASP A 109 -32.24 -36.28 7.50
C ASP A 109 -31.17 -36.87 6.57
N TYR A 110 -29.91 -36.84 7.02
CA TYR A 110 -28.74 -37.46 6.36
C TYR A 110 -28.27 -38.74 7.07
N THR A 111 -29.05 -39.30 7.99
CA THR A 111 -28.63 -40.47 8.75
C THR A 111 -28.56 -41.71 7.85
N ALA A 112 -27.44 -42.43 7.91
CA ALA A 112 -27.27 -43.64 7.12
C ALA A 112 -28.22 -44.76 7.61
N THR A 113 -29.02 -45.32 6.70
CA THR A 113 -30.05 -46.33 7.02
C THR A 113 -29.50 -47.71 7.38
N THR A 114 -28.28 -48.02 6.99
CA THR A 114 -27.60 -49.29 7.30
C THR A 114 -26.13 -49.01 7.52
N GLY A 115 -25.55 -49.40 8.66
CA GLY A 115 -24.14 -49.19 9.00
C GLY A 115 -23.17 -49.96 8.10
N GLY A 116 -23.02 -49.54 6.85
CA GLY A 116 -22.18 -50.14 5.81
C GLY A 116 -22.35 -49.44 4.45
N ALA A 117 -21.59 -49.89 3.44
CA ALA A 117 -21.37 -49.26 2.12
C ALA A 117 -22.58 -49.18 1.17
N SER A 118 -23.69 -48.66 1.66
CA SER A 118 -24.93 -48.44 0.94
C SER A 118 -25.21 -46.95 0.80
N PRO A 119 -25.94 -46.52 -0.26
CA PRO A 119 -26.38 -45.15 -0.40
C PRO A 119 -27.12 -44.68 0.85
N VAL A 120 -26.96 -43.41 1.22
CA VAL A 120 -27.82 -42.78 2.24
C VAL A 120 -29.20 -42.65 1.62
N VAL A 121 -30.21 -43.27 2.21
CA VAL A 121 -31.59 -43.28 1.70
C VAL A 121 -32.54 -42.95 2.85
N THR A 122 -32.96 -41.70 2.95
CA THR A 122 -33.97 -41.24 3.90
C THR A 122 -35.20 -40.74 3.15
N ASN A 123 -36.22 -40.30 3.88
CA ASN A 123 -37.38 -39.63 3.28
C ASN A 123 -37.00 -38.29 2.63
N ASP A 124 -35.89 -37.69 3.05
CA ASP A 124 -35.46 -36.36 2.59
C ASP A 124 -34.37 -36.45 1.52
N VAL A 125 -33.54 -37.49 1.57
CA VAL A 125 -32.23 -37.51 0.90
C VAL A 125 -31.90 -38.89 0.33
N VAL A 126 -31.45 -38.92 -0.92
CA VAL A 126 -30.76 -40.07 -1.52
C VAL A 126 -29.37 -39.67 -2.02
N LEU A 127 -28.31 -40.18 -1.40
CA LEU A 127 -26.90 -39.90 -1.75
C LEU A 127 -26.11 -41.18 -2.02
N GLY A 128 -25.07 -41.08 -2.83
CA GLY A 128 -24.17 -42.21 -3.13
C GLY A 128 -24.80 -43.32 -3.97
N ALA A 129 -25.99 -43.08 -4.54
CA ALA A 129 -26.63 -43.99 -5.48
C ALA A 129 -26.11 -43.69 -6.90
N ASP A 130 -25.26 -44.58 -7.42
CA ASP A 130 -24.50 -44.36 -8.67
C ASP A 130 -25.36 -43.88 -9.85
N TYR A 131 -26.60 -44.34 -10.00
CA TYR A 131 -27.47 -43.95 -11.11
C TYR A 131 -28.02 -42.50 -11.02
N LEU A 132 -28.10 -41.92 -9.82
CA LEU A 132 -28.48 -40.51 -9.64
C LEU A 132 -27.30 -39.60 -9.88
N SER A 133 -26.15 -40.00 -9.35
CA SER A 133 -24.94 -39.22 -9.45
C SER A 133 -24.34 -39.28 -10.86
N THR A 134 -24.19 -40.46 -11.49
CA THR A 134 -23.62 -40.59 -12.86
C THR A 134 -24.47 -39.98 -13.99
N GLY A 135 -25.58 -39.32 -13.67
CA GLY A 135 -26.45 -38.66 -14.67
C GLY A 135 -27.16 -39.62 -15.62
N GLN A 136 -27.28 -40.90 -15.24
CA GLN A 136 -28.12 -41.86 -15.96
C GLN A 136 -29.61 -41.51 -15.86
N THR A 137 -30.00 -40.84 -14.77
CA THR A 137 -31.37 -40.34 -14.60
C THR A 137 -31.41 -38.85 -14.99
N ALA A 138 -32.24 -38.51 -15.98
CA ALA A 138 -32.43 -37.13 -16.39
C ALA A 138 -33.15 -36.31 -15.29
N ALA A 139 -32.78 -35.03 -15.14
CA ALA A 139 -33.47 -34.12 -14.23
C ALA A 139 -34.99 -34.08 -14.49
N SER A 140 -35.40 -34.08 -15.77
CA SER A 140 -36.80 -34.14 -16.17
C SER A 140 -37.53 -35.38 -15.66
N THR A 141 -36.84 -36.53 -15.59
CA THR A 141 -37.44 -37.77 -15.04
C THR A 141 -37.69 -37.64 -13.54
N ILE A 142 -36.75 -37.06 -12.80
CA ILE A 142 -36.92 -36.82 -11.36
C ILE A 142 -38.05 -35.82 -11.10
N LEU A 143 -38.14 -34.77 -11.93
CA LEU A 143 -39.16 -33.74 -11.81
C LEU A 143 -40.57 -34.18 -12.27
N ASP A 144 -40.68 -35.21 -13.12
CA ASP A 144 -41.97 -35.76 -13.57
C ASP A 144 -42.46 -36.93 -12.72
N GLN A 145 -41.55 -37.82 -12.32
CA GLN A 145 -41.89 -39.15 -11.78
C GLN A 145 -41.39 -39.37 -10.35
N GLY A 146 -40.56 -38.46 -9.83
CA GLY A 146 -39.87 -38.59 -8.55
C GLY A 146 -38.54 -39.33 -8.67
N VAL A 147 -37.91 -39.61 -7.54
CA VAL A 147 -36.57 -40.20 -7.49
C VAL A 147 -36.68 -41.72 -7.69
N PRO A 148 -36.12 -42.29 -8.77
CA PRO A 148 -36.19 -43.74 -8.99
C PRO A 148 -35.28 -44.49 -8.01
N LYS A 149 -35.60 -45.75 -7.72
CA LYS A 149 -34.79 -46.63 -6.85
C LYS A 149 -33.56 -47.23 -7.57
N TRP A 150 -33.57 -47.24 -8.90
CA TRP A 150 -32.45 -47.64 -9.76
C TRP A 150 -32.60 -47.04 -11.16
N SER A 151 -31.53 -47.05 -11.96
CA SER A 151 -31.50 -46.51 -13.33
C SER A 151 -32.58 -47.12 -14.23
N GLY A 152 -33.43 -46.28 -14.83
CA GLY A 152 -34.47 -46.71 -15.77
C GLY A 152 -35.59 -47.58 -15.17
N GLY A 153 -35.73 -47.61 -13.84
CA GLY A 153 -36.78 -48.38 -13.15
C GLY A 153 -38.10 -47.63 -12.98
N ASP A 154 -39.21 -48.37 -12.96
CA ASP A 154 -40.57 -47.83 -12.71
C ASP A 154 -40.93 -47.74 -11.20
N GLN A 155 -39.95 -47.93 -10.32
CA GLN A 155 -40.14 -47.82 -8.86
C GLN A 155 -39.45 -46.57 -8.32
N TYR A 156 -40.20 -45.80 -7.53
CA TYR A 156 -39.76 -44.51 -6.99
C TYR A 156 -39.83 -44.52 -5.47
N TYR A 157 -39.01 -43.69 -4.83
CA TYR A 157 -39.07 -43.47 -3.39
C TYR A 157 -40.35 -42.71 -3.00
N THR A 158 -40.95 -43.13 -1.88
CA THR A 158 -42.17 -42.54 -1.32
C THR A 158 -42.02 -42.42 0.20
N PRO A 159 -42.05 -41.19 0.76
CA PRO A 159 -42.15 -39.90 0.07
C PRO A 159 -40.96 -39.63 -0.88
N THR A 160 -41.13 -38.71 -1.83
CA THR A 160 -40.06 -38.35 -2.77
C THR A 160 -38.97 -37.52 -2.05
N PRO A 161 -37.70 -37.95 -2.08
CA PRO A 161 -36.58 -37.25 -1.45
C PRO A 161 -36.41 -35.82 -1.95
N ILE A 162 -36.68 -34.85 -1.08
CA ILE A 162 -36.81 -33.44 -1.47
C ILE A 162 -35.47 -32.81 -1.87
N LEU A 163 -34.35 -33.25 -1.31
CA LEU A 163 -33.01 -32.82 -1.73
C LEU A 163 -32.79 -33.12 -3.21
N ASN A 164 -33.11 -34.34 -3.63
CA ASN A 164 -32.90 -34.80 -5.00
C ASN A 164 -33.82 -34.05 -5.98
N VAL A 165 -35.01 -33.65 -5.55
CA VAL A 165 -35.90 -32.77 -6.33
C VAL A 165 -35.26 -31.39 -6.51
N LEU A 166 -34.73 -30.77 -5.45
CA LEU A 166 -33.98 -29.51 -5.56
C LEU A 166 -32.80 -29.62 -6.53
N MET A 167 -32.02 -30.70 -6.44
CA MET A 167 -30.88 -30.93 -7.33
C MET A 167 -31.32 -31.13 -8.78
N ALA A 168 -32.48 -31.75 -9.02
CA ALA A 168 -33.07 -31.83 -10.35
C ALA A 168 -33.52 -30.45 -10.87
N VAL A 169 -34.06 -29.58 -10.01
CA VAL A 169 -34.35 -28.19 -10.37
C VAL A 169 -33.07 -27.45 -10.77
N ILE A 170 -32.00 -27.58 -9.99
CA ILE A 170 -30.68 -26.98 -10.30
C ILE A 170 -30.17 -27.49 -11.66
N ASN A 171 -30.18 -28.80 -11.86
CA ASN A 171 -29.73 -29.44 -13.10
C ASN A 171 -30.63 -29.12 -14.32
N SER A 172 -31.82 -28.56 -14.10
CA SER A 172 -32.70 -28.10 -15.18
C SER A 172 -32.30 -26.73 -15.74
N ALA A 173 -31.43 -25.96 -15.07
CA ALA A 173 -31.06 -24.59 -15.47
C ALA A 173 -30.10 -24.53 -16.68
N THR A 174 -30.46 -25.14 -17.80
CA THR A 174 -29.57 -25.38 -18.95
C THR A 174 -29.12 -24.11 -19.68
N ASN A 175 -29.83 -22.98 -19.55
CA ASN A 175 -29.41 -21.69 -20.11
C ASN A 175 -28.55 -20.85 -19.15
N ALA A 176 -28.34 -21.30 -17.90
CA ALA A 176 -27.56 -20.53 -16.94
C ALA A 176 -26.09 -20.46 -17.36
N THR A 177 -25.55 -19.24 -17.39
CA THR A 177 -24.12 -18.97 -17.54
C THR A 177 -23.42 -18.90 -16.19
N THR A 178 -24.18 -18.71 -15.10
CA THR A 178 -23.66 -18.68 -13.73
C THR A 178 -24.51 -19.58 -12.84
N LEU A 179 -23.84 -20.48 -12.14
CA LEU A 179 -24.43 -21.30 -11.09
C LEU A 179 -23.75 -20.95 -9.77
N ASP A 180 -24.53 -20.38 -8.85
CA ASP A 180 -24.03 -19.88 -7.59
C ASP A 180 -24.66 -20.63 -6.40
N LEU A 181 -23.87 -21.54 -5.85
CA LEU A 181 -24.24 -22.43 -4.75
C LEU A 181 -23.41 -22.12 -3.49
N THR A 182 -22.88 -20.89 -3.38
CA THR A 182 -22.04 -20.49 -2.26
C THR A 182 -22.75 -20.72 -0.92
N GLY A 183 -22.14 -21.54 -0.07
CA GLY A 183 -22.55 -21.77 1.31
C GLY A 183 -23.85 -22.55 1.52
N MET A 184 -24.44 -23.14 0.47
CA MET A 184 -25.72 -23.84 0.60
C MET A 184 -25.65 -25.03 1.59
N LEU A 185 -24.49 -25.69 1.70
CA LEU A 185 -24.27 -26.84 2.59
C LEU A 185 -23.63 -26.47 3.94
N SER A 186 -23.42 -25.18 4.22
CA SER A 186 -22.67 -24.71 5.40
C SER A 186 -23.21 -25.22 6.74
N LYS A 187 -24.53 -25.44 6.83
CA LYS A 187 -25.22 -25.95 8.03
C LYS A 187 -25.62 -27.43 7.94
N VAL A 188 -25.25 -28.14 6.87
CA VAL A 188 -25.45 -29.60 6.78
C VAL A 188 -24.57 -30.28 7.84
N PRO A 189 -25.14 -31.14 8.70
CA PRO A 189 -24.38 -31.77 9.78
C PRO A 189 -23.37 -32.78 9.23
N THR A 190 -22.15 -32.74 9.75
CA THR A 190 -21.13 -33.77 9.49
C THR A 190 -21.61 -35.11 10.03
N GLN A 191 -21.51 -36.17 9.22
CA GLN A 191 -21.89 -37.52 9.62
C GLN A 191 -20.63 -38.31 10.00
N SER A 192 -20.53 -38.76 11.25
CA SER A 192 -19.35 -39.53 11.72
C SER A 192 -19.19 -40.85 10.97
N ALA A 193 -20.28 -41.44 10.48
CA ALA A 193 -20.29 -42.65 9.65
C ALA A 193 -20.18 -42.36 8.15
N TYR A 194 -20.26 -41.09 7.72
CA TYR A 194 -20.23 -40.68 6.32
C TYR A 194 -19.59 -39.30 6.17
N SER A 195 -18.26 -39.27 6.26
CA SER A 195 -17.48 -38.03 6.31
C SER A 195 -17.62 -37.17 5.05
N THR A 196 -17.98 -37.77 3.92
CA THR A 196 -18.11 -37.14 2.59
C THR A 196 -19.53 -36.67 2.24
N VAL A 197 -20.44 -36.55 3.23
CA VAL A 197 -21.85 -36.16 3.01
C VAL A 197 -22.02 -34.86 2.21
N HIS A 198 -21.20 -33.84 2.47
CA HIS A 198 -21.21 -32.56 1.76
C HIS A 198 -20.80 -32.73 0.30
N MET A 199 -19.69 -33.45 0.06
CA MET A 199 -19.19 -33.74 -1.28
C MET A 199 -20.18 -34.59 -2.09
N ALA A 200 -20.79 -35.59 -1.47
CA ALA A 200 -21.79 -36.44 -2.11
C ALA A 200 -23.08 -35.70 -2.44
N THR A 201 -23.49 -34.77 -1.56
CA THR A 201 -24.61 -33.88 -1.82
C THR A 201 -24.31 -33.00 -3.03
N MET A 202 -23.12 -32.41 -3.07
CA MET A 202 -22.70 -31.57 -4.19
C MET A 202 -22.54 -32.36 -5.49
N ALA A 203 -22.13 -33.63 -5.43
CA ALA A 203 -21.97 -34.53 -6.57
C ALA A 203 -23.25 -34.81 -7.37
N LEU A 204 -24.42 -34.42 -6.84
CA LEU A 204 -25.70 -34.46 -7.58
C LEU A 204 -25.82 -33.35 -8.62
N VAL A 205 -25.00 -32.30 -8.54
CA VAL A 205 -24.94 -31.21 -9.54
C VAL A 205 -24.17 -31.71 -10.76
N GLN A 206 -24.83 -31.71 -11.92
CA GLN A 206 -24.33 -32.26 -13.18
C GLN A 206 -23.91 -31.15 -14.15
N THR A 207 -22.75 -30.55 -13.93
CA THR A 207 -22.26 -29.40 -14.71
C THR A 207 -21.95 -29.74 -16.16
N ASN A 208 -21.67 -31.01 -16.47
CA ASN A 208 -21.55 -31.53 -17.84
C ASN A 208 -22.86 -31.42 -18.65
N LYS A 209 -24.02 -31.28 -18.00
CA LYS A 209 -25.32 -31.04 -18.65
C LYS A 209 -25.64 -29.54 -18.80
N LEU A 210 -24.93 -28.68 -18.06
CA LEU A 210 -25.10 -27.23 -18.08
C LEU A 210 -24.12 -26.60 -19.08
N THR A 211 -24.33 -26.88 -20.38
CA THR A 211 -23.33 -26.57 -21.44
C THR A 211 -23.06 -25.08 -21.67
N ASN A 212 -23.92 -24.19 -21.15
CA ASN A 212 -23.74 -22.74 -21.22
C ASN A 212 -22.99 -22.17 -20.00
N LEU A 213 -22.70 -22.98 -18.99
CA LEU A 213 -22.15 -22.54 -17.72
C LEU A 213 -20.73 -22.01 -17.89
N LYS A 214 -20.48 -20.80 -17.40
CA LYS A 214 -19.18 -20.11 -17.41
C LYS A 214 -18.62 -19.94 -16.00
N THR A 215 -19.49 -19.63 -15.04
CA THR A 215 -19.12 -19.39 -13.65
C THR A 215 -19.77 -20.43 -12.75
N LEU A 216 -18.95 -21.11 -11.95
CA LEU A 216 -19.38 -22.11 -10.97
C LEU A 216 -18.87 -21.71 -9.58
N ASN A 217 -19.78 -21.24 -8.73
CA ASN A 217 -19.44 -20.85 -7.36
C ASN A 217 -19.88 -21.92 -6.37
N LEU A 218 -18.91 -22.57 -5.74
CA LEU A 218 -19.11 -23.62 -4.75
C LEU A 218 -18.48 -23.28 -3.40
N GLY A 219 -18.09 -22.02 -3.16
CA GLY A 219 -17.40 -21.64 -1.94
C GLY A 219 -18.23 -21.88 -0.66
N GLY A 220 -17.60 -22.23 0.46
CA GLY A 220 -18.26 -22.30 1.78
C GLY A 220 -19.14 -23.54 2.02
N ASN A 221 -18.96 -24.61 1.26
CA ASN A 221 -19.81 -25.81 1.32
C ASN A 221 -19.23 -26.97 2.14
N ARG A 222 -18.05 -26.79 2.76
CA ARG A 222 -17.43 -27.78 3.66
C ARG A 222 -17.20 -29.14 2.99
N LEU A 223 -16.69 -29.13 1.77
CA LEU A 223 -16.53 -30.33 0.95
C LEU A 223 -15.49 -31.32 1.52
N GLY A 224 -14.54 -30.86 2.32
CA GLY A 224 -13.58 -31.70 3.05
C GLY A 224 -12.37 -32.14 2.21
N SER A 225 -11.73 -33.23 2.64
CA SER A 225 -10.50 -33.74 2.02
C SER A 225 -10.74 -34.35 0.63
N ASP A 226 -9.81 -34.10 -0.26
CA ASP A 226 -9.71 -34.56 -1.64
C ASP A 226 -8.91 -35.87 -1.82
N GLN A 227 -8.63 -36.61 -0.74
CA GLN A 227 -7.78 -37.80 -0.82
C GLN A 227 -8.51 -39.02 -1.38
N GLN A 228 -7.87 -39.68 -2.35
CA GLN A 228 -8.35 -40.93 -2.92
C GLN A 228 -7.93 -42.14 -2.05
N GLY A 229 -8.87 -42.70 -1.27
CA GLY A 229 -8.77 -44.03 -0.63
C GLY A 229 -8.94 -44.00 0.91
N SER A 230 -9.44 -45.03 1.60
CA SER A 230 -9.94 -46.35 1.23
C SER A 230 -11.08 -46.75 2.19
N ALA A 231 -12.31 -46.52 1.77
CA ALA A 231 -13.49 -47.23 2.22
C ALA A 231 -14.47 -47.14 1.05
N ALA A 232 -15.22 -48.20 0.76
CA ALA A 232 -16.15 -48.29 -0.36
C ALA A 232 -17.29 -47.23 -0.35
N ILE A 233 -17.26 -46.26 0.58
CA ILE A 233 -18.28 -45.23 0.84
C ILE A 233 -17.74 -43.84 0.49
N ASP A 234 -16.52 -43.50 0.93
CA ASP A 234 -15.89 -42.20 0.70
C ASP A 234 -15.26 -42.07 -0.70
N GLY A 235 -14.78 -43.18 -1.28
CA GLY A 235 -14.20 -43.19 -2.64
C GLY A 235 -15.21 -42.88 -3.76
N SER A 236 -16.49 -43.20 -3.55
CA SER A 236 -17.55 -42.94 -4.54
C SER A 236 -17.95 -41.47 -4.56
N ALA A 237 -18.10 -40.81 -3.41
CA ALA A 237 -18.49 -39.39 -3.34
C ALA A 237 -17.47 -38.49 -4.05
N TYR A 238 -16.18 -38.71 -3.78
CA TYR A 238 -15.08 -38.02 -4.46
C TYR A 238 -15.11 -38.24 -5.97
N TYR A 239 -15.20 -39.50 -6.41
CA TYR A 239 -15.24 -39.82 -7.84
C TYR A 239 -16.43 -39.17 -8.54
N LEU A 240 -17.61 -39.19 -7.90
CA LEU A 240 -18.83 -38.63 -8.44
C LEU A 240 -18.78 -37.10 -8.47
N PHE A 241 -18.29 -36.45 -7.41
CA PHE A 241 -18.13 -34.99 -7.39
C PHE A 241 -17.22 -34.52 -8.53
N ARG A 242 -16.06 -35.18 -8.70
CA ARG A 242 -15.16 -34.94 -9.83
C ARG A 242 -15.85 -35.19 -11.18
N SER A 243 -16.56 -36.31 -11.32
CA SER A 243 -17.09 -36.77 -12.61
C SER A 243 -18.41 -36.13 -13.02
N ASN A 244 -19.10 -35.44 -12.11
CA ASN A 244 -20.40 -34.80 -12.36
C ASN A 244 -20.38 -33.29 -12.15
N THR A 245 -19.71 -32.81 -11.10
CA THR A 245 -19.73 -31.40 -10.69
C THR A 245 -18.48 -30.65 -11.12
N LEU A 246 -17.30 -31.24 -10.95
CA LEU A 246 -16.04 -30.69 -11.50
C LEU A 246 -15.74 -31.27 -12.89
N THR A 247 -16.74 -31.26 -13.76
CA THR A 247 -16.61 -31.65 -15.17
C THR A 247 -17.37 -30.70 -16.09
N SER A 248 -16.63 -29.90 -16.85
CA SER A 248 -17.25 -28.99 -17.81
C SER A 248 -16.21 -28.59 -18.83
N ASN A 249 -16.67 -28.37 -20.07
CA ASN A 249 -15.85 -27.80 -21.14
C ASN A 249 -16.08 -26.28 -21.27
N SER A 250 -17.03 -25.71 -20.51
CA SER A 250 -17.47 -24.33 -20.67
C SER A 250 -17.13 -23.42 -19.49
N VAL A 251 -16.99 -23.98 -18.28
CA VAL A 251 -16.69 -23.23 -17.05
C VAL A 251 -15.29 -22.65 -17.10
N THR A 252 -15.17 -21.34 -16.98
CA THR A 252 -13.91 -20.56 -16.97
C THR A 252 -13.59 -20.03 -15.58
N ASP A 253 -14.60 -19.79 -14.76
CA ASP A 253 -14.50 -19.19 -13.43
C ASP A 253 -14.98 -20.20 -12.39
N LEU A 254 -14.06 -20.70 -11.57
CA LEU A 254 -14.31 -21.72 -10.57
C LEU A 254 -13.96 -21.20 -9.18
N ASP A 255 -14.98 -21.14 -8.31
CA ASP A 255 -14.80 -20.81 -6.91
C ASP A 255 -15.01 -22.04 -6.02
N LEU A 256 -13.92 -22.49 -5.41
CA LEU A 256 -13.81 -23.58 -4.45
C LEU A 256 -13.34 -23.08 -3.07
N SER A 257 -13.45 -21.77 -2.79
CA SER A 257 -12.99 -21.19 -1.53
C SER A 257 -13.71 -21.75 -0.29
N ASN A 258 -13.05 -21.75 0.87
CA ASN A 258 -13.66 -22.10 2.17
C ASN A 258 -14.39 -23.47 2.17
N ASN A 259 -13.78 -24.50 1.57
CA ASN A 259 -14.37 -25.83 1.44
C ASN A 259 -13.64 -26.89 2.27
N ASP A 260 -12.78 -26.48 3.20
CA ASP A 260 -12.02 -27.37 4.07
C ASP A 260 -11.06 -28.30 3.31
N PHE A 261 -10.64 -27.94 2.09
CA PHE A 261 -9.60 -28.70 1.38
C PHE A 261 -8.26 -28.60 2.12
N THR A 262 -7.65 -29.76 2.39
CA THR A 262 -6.33 -29.86 3.04
C THR A 262 -5.20 -30.20 2.08
N THR A 263 -5.54 -30.80 0.94
CA THR A 263 -4.62 -31.11 -0.16
C THR A 263 -5.30 -30.77 -1.49
N LEU A 264 -4.53 -30.81 -2.59
CA LEU A 264 -5.06 -30.82 -3.95
C LEU A 264 -4.40 -31.95 -4.74
N ASP A 265 -5.04 -33.12 -4.78
CA ASP A 265 -4.57 -34.34 -5.41
C ASP A 265 -4.59 -34.24 -6.92
N GLY A 266 -3.89 -35.15 -7.60
CA GLY A 266 -3.69 -35.08 -9.04
C GLY A 266 -4.95 -35.29 -9.90
N ASN A 267 -6.10 -35.64 -9.32
CA ASN A 267 -7.32 -35.94 -10.06
C ASN A 267 -8.42 -34.88 -9.89
N ILE A 268 -8.51 -34.15 -8.77
CA ILE A 268 -9.70 -33.36 -8.43
C ILE A 268 -10.10 -32.32 -9.50
N LEU A 269 -9.13 -31.65 -10.14
CA LEU A 269 -9.41 -30.63 -11.17
C LEU A 269 -9.37 -31.15 -12.61
N THR A 270 -9.01 -32.41 -12.83
CA THR A 270 -8.73 -32.92 -14.20
C THR A 270 -9.93 -32.91 -15.15
N GLY A 271 -11.17 -32.95 -14.61
CA GLY A 271 -12.39 -32.92 -15.42
C GLY A 271 -12.83 -31.52 -15.87
N ILE A 272 -12.31 -30.46 -15.24
CA ILE A 272 -12.73 -29.07 -15.46
C ILE A 272 -11.57 -28.13 -15.80
N GLY A 273 -10.33 -28.57 -15.63
CA GLY A 273 -9.20 -27.65 -15.43
C GLY A 273 -8.57 -27.00 -16.67
N SER A 274 -8.80 -27.48 -17.90
CA SER A 274 -8.02 -26.99 -19.06
C SER A 274 -8.43 -25.59 -19.53
N GLN A 275 -9.67 -25.19 -19.31
CA GLN A 275 -10.22 -23.90 -19.72
C GLN A 275 -10.38 -22.88 -18.58
N ILE A 276 -9.99 -23.24 -17.35
CA ILE A 276 -10.09 -22.33 -16.20
C ILE A 276 -9.16 -21.14 -16.39
N SER A 277 -9.74 -19.95 -16.31
CA SER A 277 -9.04 -18.67 -16.28
C SER A 277 -9.06 -18.02 -14.90
N ALA A 278 -10.08 -18.32 -14.07
CA ALA A 278 -10.15 -17.84 -12.69
C ALA A 278 -10.38 -19.02 -11.74
N LEU A 279 -9.44 -19.24 -10.82
CA LEU A 279 -9.48 -20.31 -9.82
C LEU A 279 -9.39 -19.71 -8.41
N ASN A 280 -10.48 -19.77 -7.66
CA ASN A 280 -10.49 -19.35 -6.27
C ASN A 280 -10.44 -20.56 -5.33
N LEU A 281 -9.32 -20.74 -4.64
CA LEU A 281 -9.11 -21.75 -3.60
C LEU A 281 -8.89 -21.09 -2.22
N GLY A 282 -9.18 -19.80 -2.07
CA GLY A 282 -8.92 -19.06 -0.84
C GLY A 282 -9.68 -19.62 0.38
N GLY A 283 -9.12 -19.46 1.57
CA GLY A 283 -9.71 -19.95 2.83
C GLY A 283 -9.69 -21.48 2.98
N ASN A 284 -9.05 -22.20 2.07
CA ASN A 284 -8.73 -23.61 2.26
C ASN A 284 -7.35 -23.72 2.93
N ASN A 285 -7.19 -24.60 3.93
CA ASN A 285 -5.91 -24.82 4.61
C ASN A 285 -5.07 -25.86 3.83
N ILE A 286 -4.78 -25.57 2.56
CA ILE A 286 -4.09 -26.50 1.65
C ILE A 286 -2.62 -26.63 2.06
N THR A 287 -2.17 -27.87 2.21
CA THR A 287 -0.80 -28.21 2.62
C THR A 287 0.05 -28.75 1.47
N SER A 288 -0.55 -29.29 0.41
CA SER A 288 0.16 -29.77 -0.78
C SER A 288 -0.69 -29.68 -2.04
N ILE A 289 -0.01 -29.48 -3.18
CA ILE A 289 -0.62 -29.47 -4.51
C ILE A 289 0.14 -30.47 -5.40
N ASP A 290 -0.58 -31.43 -5.96
CA ASP A 290 -0.01 -32.42 -6.87
C ASP A 290 0.35 -31.80 -8.24
N TYR A 291 1.39 -32.36 -8.87
CA TYR A 291 1.93 -31.90 -10.15
C TYR A 291 0.88 -31.87 -11.26
N ASN A 292 -0.07 -32.81 -11.28
CA ASN A 292 -1.07 -32.90 -12.34
C ASN A 292 -2.03 -31.69 -12.38
N ASN A 293 -2.09 -30.89 -11.32
CA ASN A 293 -2.85 -29.65 -11.29
C ASN A 293 -2.10 -28.48 -11.96
N GLY A 294 -0.81 -28.63 -12.28
CA GLY A 294 0.04 -27.54 -12.78
C GLY A 294 -0.46 -26.86 -14.05
N SER A 295 -1.12 -27.59 -14.95
CA SER A 295 -1.71 -27.01 -16.17
C SER A 295 -2.88 -26.09 -15.88
N VAL A 296 -3.71 -26.43 -14.90
CA VAL A 296 -4.87 -25.63 -14.46
C VAL A 296 -4.39 -24.32 -13.86
N PHE A 297 -3.41 -24.41 -12.95
CA PHE A 297 -2.79 -23.25 -12.33
C PHE A 297 -2.12 -22.34 -13.37
N SER A 298 -1.33 -22.91 -14.28
CA SER A 298 -0.64 -22.12 -15.31
C SER A 298 -1.63 -21.47 -16.28
N ASN A 299 -2.70 -22.17 -16.67
CA ASN A 299 -3.75 -21.62 -17.53
C ASN A 299 -4.54 -20.49 -16.85
N ALA A 300 -4.93 -20.71 -15.59
CA ALA A 300 -5.55 -19.68 -14.76
C ALA A 300 -4.59 -18.54 -14.44
N SER A 301 -3.28 -18.74 -14.68
CA SER A 301 -2.24 -17.76 -14.40
C SER A 301 -1.75 -16.95 -15.62
N LYS A 302 -2.42 -17.07 -16.76
CA LYS A 302 -2.06 -16.37 -18.00
C LYS A 302 -2.34 -14.87 -17.92
N SER A 303 -1.59 -14.12 -18.73
CA SER A 303 -1.64 -12.66 -18.81
C SER A 303 -2.88 -12.06 -19.48
N ASP A 304 -3.86 -12.89 -19.87
CA ASP A 304 -5.12 -12.50 -20.49
C ASP A 304 -6.23 -12.19 -19.47
N GLY A 305 -5.86 -11.84 -18.23
CA GLY A 305 -6.78 -11.52 -17.13
C GLY A 305 -7.10 -12.69 -16.21
N GLY A 306 -6.27 -13.74 -16.21
CA GLY A 306 -6.42 -14.87 -15.31
C GLY A 306 -6.24 -14.52 -13.82
N SER A 307 -6.73 -15.36 -12.93
CA SER A 307 -6.51 -15.23 -11.49
C SER A 307 -6.44 -16.59 -10.79
N VAL A 308 -5.58 -16.67 -9.78
CA VAL A 308 -5.52 -17.81 -8.85
C VAL A 308 -5.48 -17.25 -7.44
N ASN A 309 -6.38 -17.70 -6.56
CA ASN A 309 -6.35 -17.31 -5.15
C ASN A 309 -6.07 -18.52 -4.26
N LEU A 310 -4.96 -18.48 -3.53
CA LEU A 310 -4.55 -19.48 -2.54
C LEU A 310 -4.42 -18.87 -1.12
N ALA A 311 -4.94 -17.67 -0.87
CA ALA A 311 -4.90 -17.06 0.45
C ALA A 311 -5.57 -17.96 1.51
N GLY A 312 -5.06 -17.97 2.74
CA GLY A 312 -5.52 -18.85 3.82
C GLY A 312 -4.94 -20.28 3.78
N SER A 313 -3.93 -20.52 2.94
CA SER A 313 -3.14 -21.76 2.86
C SER A 313 -1.72 -21.55 3.42
N GLU A 314 -1.59 -20.95 4.60
CA GLU A 314 -0.28 -20.59 5.19
C GLU A 314 0.65 -21.79 5.48
N ASN A 315 0.06 -22.99 5.59
CA ASN A 315 0.75 -24.26 5.81
C ASN A 315 1.15 -24.97 4.51
N LEU A 316 1.04 -24.30 3.36
CA LEU A 316 1.37 -24.86 2.06
C LEU A 316 2.86 -25.22 2.01
N ASN A 317 3.15 -26.51 1.90
CA ASN A 317 4.51 -27.01 1.77
C ASN A 317 5.01 -26.70 0.35
N VAL A 318 5.67 -25.55 0.21
CA VAL A 318 6.29 -25.05 -1.03
C VAL A 318 7.61 -25.77 -1.37
N SER A 319 7.61 -27.10 -1.28
CA SER A 319 8.66 -28.00 -1.77
C SER A 319 8.06 -29.06 -2.69
N GLY A 320 8.90 -29.73 -3.49
CA GLY A 320 8.41 -30.76 -4.41
C GLY A 320 7.24 -30.25 -5.25
N ASN A 321 6.32 -31.13 -5.67
CA ASN A 321 5.27 -30.82 -6.66
C ASN A 321 4.55 -29.47 -6.44
N THR A 322 4.25 -29.13 -5.18
CA THR A 322 3.62 -27.86 -4.82
C THR A 322 4.40 -26.65 -5.31
N ALA A 323 5.73 -26.63 -5.08
CA ALA A 323 6.59 -25.54 -5.53
C ALA A 323 6.60 -25.40 -7.05
N TYR A 324 6.50 -26.52 -7.78
CA TYR A 324 6.55 -26.55 -9.25
C TYR A 324 5.31 -25.83 -9.79
N VAL A 325 4.16 -26.19 -9.24
CA VAL A 325 2.87 -25.67 -9.67
C VAL A 325 2.79 -24.17 -9.41
N ILE A 326 3.20 -23.72 -8.22
CA ILE A 326 3.16 -22.30 -7.84
C ILE A 326 4.20 -21.50 -8.64
N ALA A 327 5.43 -21.99 -8.80
CA ALA A 327 6.44 -21.30 -9.59
C ALA A 327 6.05 -21.22 -11.08
N SER A 328 5.46 -22.28 -11.64
CA SER A 328 4.96 -22.27 -13.03
C SER A 328 3.80 -21.29 -13.21
N ALA A 329 2.91 -21.21 -12.23
CA ALA A 329 1.84 -20.22 -12.18
C ALA A 329 2.40 -18.78 -12.19
N LEU A 330 3.33 -18.48 -11.28
CA LEU A 330 4.01 -17.18 -11.22
C LEU A 330 4.73 -16.82 -12.53
N ASN A 331 5.36 -17.80 -13.16
CA ASN A 331 6.11 -17.63 -14.42
C ASN A 331 5.23 -17.46 -15.65
N SER A 332 3.94 -17.80 -15.56
CA SER A 332 3.00 -17.69 -16.69
C SER A 332 2.64 -16.22 -17.02
N GLY A 333 3.11 -15.27 -16.20
CA GLY A 333 3.40 -13.92 -16.66
C GLY A 333 2.23 -12.94 -16.66
N GLY A 334 1.09 -13.21 -16.02
CA GLY A 334 0.12 -12.13 -15.80
C GLY A 334 -1.21 -12.40 -15.14
N ALA A 335 -1.31 -13.36 -14.22
CA ALA A 335 -2.43 -13.40 -13.29
C ALA A 335 -2.07 -12.86 -11.91
N SER A 336 -3.07 -12.32 -11.22
CA SER A 336 -3.01 -12.09 -9.78
C SER A 336 -3.02 -13.46 -9.09
N LEU A 337 -1.84 -14.04 -8.85
CA LEU A 337 -1.70 -15.15 -7.92
C LEU A 337 -1.66 -14.58 -6.51
N THR A 338 -2.71 -14.83 -5.75
CA THR A 338 -2.81 -14.40 -4.36
C THR A 338 -2.27 -15.51 -3.48
N LEU A 339 -1.18 -15.22 -2.76
CA LEU A 339 -0.55 -16.08 -1.77
C LEU A 339 -0.60 -15.38 -0.41
N ASP A 340 -0.48 -16.16 0.66
CA ASP A 340 -0.15 -15.62 1.98
C ASP A 340 1.33 -15.22 2.03
N ASP A 341 1.66 -14.20 2.83
CA ASP A 341 3.03 -13.69 2.97
C ASP A 341 4.02 -14.80 3.33
N LYS A 342 3.65 -15.66 4.28
CA LYS A 342 4.48 -16.81 4.68
C LYS A 342 4.80 -17.71 3.48
N THR A 343 3.80 -18.05 2.68
CA THR A 343 3.94 -18.91 1.50
C THR A 343 4.83 -18.26 0.44
N ALA A 344 4.68 -16.96 0.18
CA ALA A 344 5.53 -16.23 -0.74
C ALA A 344 7.00 -16.18 -0.29
N ASN A 345 7.24 -15.95 1.02
CA ASN A 345 8.57 -15.93 1.61
C ASN A 345 9.25 -17.31 1.61
N ASP A 346 8.50 -18.36 1.97
CA ASP A 346 8.99 -19.74 1.95
C ASP A 346 9.32 -20.17 0.51
N LEU A 347 8.48 -19.79 -0.46
CA LEU A 347 8.72 -20.09 -1.87
C LEU A 347 10.00 -19.40 -2.35
N ALA A 348 10.14 -18.10 -2.12
CA ALA A 348 11.31 -17.33 -2.52
C ALA A 348 12.61 -17.90 -1.91
N THR A 349 12.56 -18.33 -0.66
CA THR A 349 13.71 -18.95 0.04
C THR A 349 14.03 -20.34 -0.50
N ASN A 350 13.02 -21.18 -0.75
CA ASN A 350 13.20 -22.54 -1.26
C ASN A 350 13.84 -22.56 -2.66
N GLN A 351 13.53 -21.58 -3.51
CA GLN A 351 14.12 -21.47 -4.85
C GLN A 351 15.63 -21.24 -4.83
N LEU A 352 16.20 -20.72 -3.74
CA LEU A 352 17.64 -20.51 -3.60
C LEU A 352 18.39 -21.82 -3.25
N ALA A 353 17.69 -22.79 -2.67
CA ALA A 353 18.28 -24.04 -2.16
C ALA A 353 18.35 -25.19 -3.20
N SER A 354 17.53 -25.19 -4.26
CA SER A 354 17.43 -26.31 -5.20
C SER A 354 17.92 -25.97 -6.62
N GLN A 355 19.20 -26.26 -6.91
CA GLN A 355 19.84 -25.91 -8.20
C GLN A 355 19.63 -26.94 -9.34
N SER A 356 18.81 -27.98 -9.15
CA SER A 356 18.68 -29.07 -10.13
C SER A 356 17.28 -29.12 -10.79
N ALA A 357 17.15 -28.39 -11.91
CA ALA A 357 16.10 -28.51 -12.94
C ALA A 357 14.63 -28.51 -12.47
N TRP A 358 14.20 -27.39 -11.90
CA TRP A 358 12.82 -27.00 -11.64
C TRP A 358 12.61 -25.60 -12.23
N PRO A 359 11.42 -25.18 -12.73
CA PRO A 359 11.28 -23.79 -13.16
C PRO A 359 11.46 -22.91 -11.93
N GLY A 360 12.59 -22.23 -11.88
CA GLY A 360 12.84 -21.18 -10.89
C GLY A 360 11.79 -20.10 -11.03
N VAL A 361 11.46 -19.40 -9.94
CA VAL A 361 10.64 -18.19 -10.04
C VAL A 361 11.42 -17.18 -10.90
N SER A 362 10.84 -16.81 -12.05
CA SER A 362 11.39 -15.85 -13.00
C SER A 362 11.39 -14.44 -12.40
N SER A 363 12.06 -13.49 -13.06
CA SER A 363 12.01 -12.08 -12.66
C SER A 363 10.58 -11.53 -12.59
N ALA A 364 9.70 -11.95 -13.50
CA ALA A 364 8.28 -11.60 -13.47
C ALA A 364 7.58 -12.21 -12.25
N GLY A 365 7.87 -13.47 -11.93
CA GLY A 365 7.33 -14.11 -10.73
C GLY A 365 7.79 -13.45 -9.43
N PHE A 366 9.09 -13.08 -9.33
CA PHE A 366 9.62 -12.33 -8.19
C PHE A 366 8.98 -10.95 -8.07
N GLN A 367 8.72 -10.29 -9.20
CA GLN A 367 8.02 -9.01 -9.21
C GLN A 367 6.59 -9.15 -8.64
N SER A 368 5.86 -10.22 -8.99
CA SER A 368 4.50 -10.47 -8.49
C SER A 368 4.45 -10.67 -6.98
N ILE A 369 5.47 -11.30 -6.38
CA ILE A 369 5.51 -11.57 -4.93
C ILE A 369 6.29 -10.50 -4.15
N ALA A 370 6.98 -9.56 -4.81
CA ALA A 370 7.74 -8.49 -4.16
C ALA A 370 6.95 -7.72 -3.07
N PRO A 371 5.65 -7.41 -3.24
CA PRO A 371 4.86 -6.75 -2.20
C PRO A 371 4.73 -7.55 -0.89
N GLN A 372 5.00 -8.86 -0.89
CA GLN A 372 4.82 -9.77 0.25
C GLN A 372 6.15 -10.20 0.90
N LEU A 373 7.29 -9.85 0.31
CA LEU A 373 8.60 -10.34 0.80
C LEU A 373 9.01 -9.63 2.10
N SER A 374 9.43 -10.39 3.09
CA SER A 374 10.07 -9.85 4.29
C SER A 374 11.49 -9.38 4.01
N GLY A 375 12.01 -8.45 4.82
CA GLY A 375 13.39 -7.98 4.68
C GLY A 375 14.45 -9.07 4.83
N ASN A 376 14.18 -10.09 5.65
CA ASN A 376 15.05 -11.26 5.78
C ASN A 376 15.11 -12.07 4.48
N THR A 377 13.97 -12.25 3.82
CA THR A 377 13.88 -12.96 2.54
C THR A 377 14.57 -12.16 1.44
N VAL A 378 14.33 -10.85 1.33
CA VAL A 378 15.02 -9.99 0.35
C VAL A 378 16.53 -10.04 0.56
N THR A 379 17.00 -9.93 1.80
CA THR A 379 18.43 -10.07 2.14
C THR A 379 18.98 -11.43 1.74
N THR A 380 18.23 -12.51 1.96
CA THR A 380 18.61 -13.86 1.58
C THR A 380 18.71 -14.00 0.06
N ILE A 381 17.72 -13.50 -0.70
CA ILE A 381 17.75 -13.47 -2.17
C ILE A 381 18.97 -12.69 -2.67
N VAL A 382 19.21 -11.47 -2.18
CA VAL A 382 20.37 -10.66 -2.58
C VAL A 382 21.68 -11.38 -2.25
N SER A 383 21.74 -12.05 -1.11
CA SER A 383 22.97 -12.73 -0.68
C SER A 383 23.34 -13.92 -1.56
N GLN A 384 22.35 -14.70 -2.02
CA GLN A 384 22.53 -15.99 -2.71
C GLN A 384 22.27 -15.92 -4.23
N ASN A 385 21.41 -15.00 -4.69
CA ASN A 385 20.98 -14.88 -6.08
C ASN A 385 20.57 -13.43 -6.43
N ALA A 386 21.49 -12.48 -6.32
CA ALA A 386 21.22 -11.05 -6.55
C ALA A 386 20.62 -10.72 -7.93
N THR A 387 20.84 -11.56 -8.95
CA THR A 387 20.27 -11.37 -10.30
C THR A 387 18.76 -11.59 -10.37
N ALA A 388 18.17 -12.27 -9.38
CA ALA A 388 16.72 -12.36 -9.23
C ALA A 388 16.07 -11.00 -8.91
N VAL A 389 16.80 -10.13 -8.19
CA VAL A 389 16.39 -8.74 -7.96
C VAL A 389 16.74 -7.92 -9.18
N THR A 390 15.84 -7.86 -10.16
CA THR A 390 15.94 -6.96 -11.31
C THR A 390 15.56 -5.52 -10.94
N SER A 391 15.80 -4.55 -11.82
CA SER A 391 15.36 -3.17 -11.60
C SER A 391 13.85 -3.05 -11.38
N ASN A 392 13.03 -3.85 -12.08
CA ASN A 392 11.58 -3.86 -11.88
C ASN A 392 11.17 -4.45 -10.52
N VAL A 393 11.89 -5.48 -10.06
CA VAL A 393 11.67 -6.06 -8.73
C VAL A 393 12.05 -5.03 -7.66
N LEU A 394 13.21 -4.39 -7.78
CA LEU A 394 13.65 -3.36 -6.84
C LEU A 394 12.70 -2.15 -6.82
N GLN A 395 12.23 -1.71 -7.99
CA GLN A 395 11.26 -0.61 -8.09
C GLN A 395 9.91 -0.97 -7.44
N THR A 396 9.48 -2.23 -7.56
CA THR A 396 8.27 -2.71 -6.89
C THR A 396 8.48 -2.72 -5.38
N LEU A 397 9.58 -3.30 -4.88
CA LEU A 397 9.94 -3.24 -3.46
C LEU A 397 9.98 -1.79 -2.95
N ALA A 398 10.67 -0.89 -3.67
CA ALA A 398 10.80 0.51 -3.28
C ALA A 398 9.48 1.29 -3.19
N THR A 399 8.42 0.84 -3.87
CA THR A 399 7.13 1.56 -3.94
C THR A 399 6.01 0.89 -3.14
N THR A 400 6.03 -0.43 -3.00
CA THR A 400 4.96 -1.18 -2.34
C THR A 400 5.39 -1.85 -1.04
N ASN A 401 6.70 -1.99 -0.79
CA ASN A 401 7.25 -2.73 0.34
C ASN A 401 8.66 -2.25 0.71
N ALA A 402 8.83 -0.94 0.87
CA ALA A 402 10.16 -0.33 1.03
C ALA A 402 10.85 -0.75 2.33
N ASP A 403 10.07 -1.12 3.36
CA ASP A 403 10.54 -1.64 4.65
C ASP A 403 11.30 -2.97 4.54
N ALA A 404 11.13 -3.71 3.44
CA ALA A 404 11.91 -4.91 3.17
C ALA A 404 13.35 -4.62 2.70
N LEU A 405 13.68 -3.36 2.44
CA LEU A 405 15.01 -2.91 2.03
C LEU A 405 15.77 -2.36 3.23
N SER A 406 17.02 -2.81 3.42
CA SER A 406 17.94 -2.27 4.42
C SER A 406 19.22 -1.75 3.74
N ALA A 407 19.99 -0.92 4.44
CA ALA A 407 21.27 -0.43 3.94
C ALA A 407 22.25 -1.57 3.60
N ASP A 408 22.31 -2.62 4.45
CA ASP A 408 23.13 -3.80 4.19
C ASP A 408 22.65 -4.58 2.95
N THR A 409 21.33 -4.72 2.78
CA THR A 409 20.73 -5.35 1.61
C THR A 409 21.08 -4.58 0.33
N LEU A 410 20.94 -3.25 0.34
CA LEU A 410 21.21 -2.40 -0.81
C LEU A 410 22.71 -2.34 -1.13
N THR A 411 23.57 -2.29 -0.12
CA THR A 411 25.03 -2.38 -0.29
C THR A 411 25.41 -3.72 -0.93
N SER A 412 24.89 -4.85 -0.41
CA SER A 412 25.14 -6.15 -1.03
C SER A 412 24.55 -6.28 -2.43
N LEU A 413 23.44 -5.60 -2.73
CA LEU A 413 22.85 -5.59 -4.07
C LEU A 413 23.71 -4.77 -5.03
N ALA A 414 24.21 -3.61 -4.61
CA ALA A 414 25.13 -2.79 -5.40
C ALA A 414 26.41 -3.57 -5.75
N ASP A 415 26.96 -4.34 -4.81
CA ASP A 415 28.17 -5.14 -5.04
C ASP A 415 27.93 -6.35 -5.97
N LYS A 416 26.75 -6.99 -5.89
CA LYS A 416 26.47 -8.26 -6.61
C LYS A 416 25.65 -8.09 -7.90
N ASN A 417 24.84 -7.04 -8.01
CA ASN A 417 23.97 -6.77 -9.15
C ASN A 417 23.62 -5.27 -9.27
N ALA A 418 24.64 -4.43 -9.42
CA ALA A 418 24.49 -2.97 -9.50
C ALA A 418 23.51 -2.50 -10.60
N ASN A 419 23.29 -3.30 -11.65
CA ASN A 419 22.34 -3.00 -12.73
C ASN A 419 20.87 -2.97 -12.26
N ALA A 420 20.55 -3.57 -11.11
CA ALA A 420 19.23 -3.48 -10.51
C ALA A 420 18.94 -2.09 -9.92
N ILE A 421 19.98 -1.35 -9.53
CA ILE A 421 19.86 -0.05 -8.88
C ILE A 421 19.81 1.04 -9.93
N THR A 422 18.63 1.62 -10.12
CA THR A 422 18.37 2.75 -11.02
C THR A 422 18.19 4.05 -10.23
N ALA A 423 18.26 5.19 -10.92
CA ALA A 423 17.96 6.49 -10.31
C ALA A 423 16.54 6.52 -9.72
N ASP A 424 15.54 6.03 -10.46
CA ASP A 424 14.14 5.96 -10.00
C ASP A 424 13.99 5.10 -8.74
N ALA A 425 14.70 3.98 -8.67
CA ALA A 425 14.69 3.13 -7.48
C ALA A 425 15.31 3.85 -6.28
N LEU A 426 16.45 4.54 -6.45
CA LEU A 426 17.06 5.33 -5.37
C LEU A 426 16.13 6.44 -4.89
N SER A 427 15.51 7.19 -5.80
CA SER A 427 14.54 8.24 -5.45
C SER A 427 13.33 7.67 -4.71
N SER A 428 12.82 6.51 -5.15
CA SER A 428 11.68 5.84 -4.51
C SER A 428 12.03 5.31 -3.12
N ILE A 429 13.23 4.73 -2.95
CA ILE A 429 13.72 4.27 -1.64
C ILE A 429 13.93 5.45 -0.71
N ALA A 430 14.56 6.55 -1.17
CA ALA A 430 14.74 7.75 -0.37
C ALA A 430 13.40 8.29 0.17
N ALA A 431 12.36 8.31 -0.68
CA ALA A 431 11.04 8.80 -0.31
C ALA A 431 10.25 7.86 0.62
N ASN A 432 10.39 6.53 0.45
CA ASN A 432 9.55 5.55 1.14
C ASN A 432 10.26 4.82 2.29
N ASN A 433 11.59 4.80 2.33
CA ASN A 433 12.42 4.23 3.40
C ASN A 433 13.81 4.90 3.43
N ALA A 434 13.84 6.16 3.86
CA ALA A 434 15.06 6.97 3.91
C ALA A 434 16.22 6.32 4.68
N THR A 435 15.93 5.54 5.73
CA THR A 435 16.95 4.87 6.56
C THR A 435 17.69 3.74 5.84
N ALA A 436 17.15 3.25 4.73
CA ALA A 436 17.82 2.25 3.90
C ALA A 436 18.94 2.86 3.04
N ILE A 437 18.99 4.17 2.86
CA ILE A 437 20.09 4.85 2.14
C ILE A 437 21.00 5.52 3.16
N ASP A 438 22.19 4.94 3.34
CA ASP A 438 23.29 5.52 4.11
C ASP A 438 24.49 5.84 3.20
N ASP A 439 25.57 6.35 3.81
CA ASP A 439 26.80 6.69 3.11
C ASP A 439 27.46 5.48 2.44
N LYS A 440 27.33 4.28 3.01
CA LYS A 440 27.85 3.03 2.43
C LYS A 440 27.08 2.64 1.18
N VAL A 441 25.76 2.74 1.19
CA VAL A 441 24.92 2.47 0.02
C VAL A 441 25.30 3.41 -1.12
N VAL A 442 25.33 4.72 -0.86
CA VAL A 442 25.69 5.71 -1.89
C VAL A 442 27.13 5.49 -2.39
N SER A 443 28.06 5.17 -1.49
CA SER A 443 29.45 4.85 -1.86
C SER A 443 29.57 3.60 -2.74
N SER A 444 28.85 2.51 -2.42
CA SER A 444 28.88 1.28 -3.22
C SER A 444 28.18 1.47 -4.57
N VAL A 445 27.05 2.18 -4.61
CA VAL A 445 26.38 2.53 -5.87
C VAL A 445 27.28 3.41 -6.74
N LEU A 446 27.95 4.41 -6.18
CA LEU A 446 28.88 5.25 -6.92
C LEU A 446 30.06 4.45 -7.49
N ALA A 447 30.56 3.45 -6.76
CA ALA A 447 31.64 2.59 -7.21
C ALA A 447 31.23 1.64 -8.34
N ASN A 448 30.02 1.06 -8.26
CA ASN A 448 29.59 -0.01 -9.15
C ASN A 448 28.63 0.44 -10.28
N LYS A 449 27.87 1.52 -10.08
CA LYS A 449 26.88 2.07 -11.02
C LYS A 449 26.77 3.60 -10.88
N PRO A 450 27.83 4.38 -11.18
CA PRO A 450 27.82 5.84 -11.02
C PRO A 450 26.67 6.53 -11.77
N THR A 451 26.32 6.03 -12.97
CA THR A 451 25.17 6.51 -13.76
C THR A 451 23.79 6.40 -13.08
N ALA A 452 23.65 5.66 -11.97
CA ALA A 452 22.42 5.67 -11.16
C ALA A 452 22.32 6.90 -10.25
N ILE A 453 23.45 7.54 -9.94
CA ILE A 453 23.49 8.83 -9.24
C ILE A 453 23.26 9.92 -10.29
N THR A 454 22.04 10.44 -10.31
CA THR A 454 21.58 11.56 -11.14
C THR A 454 21.28 12.77 -10.26
N SER A 455 21.06 13.93 -10.88
CA SER A 455 20.61 15.13 -10.16
C SER A 455 19.35 14.86 -9.32
N ASP A 456 18.37 14.17 -9.89
CA ASP A 456 17.08 13.92 -9.23
C ASP A 456 17.22 12.94 -8.06
N SER A 457 17.94 11.83 -8.26
CA SER A 457 18.19 10.87 -7.17
C SER A 457 19.05 11.47 -6.07
N LEU A 458 20.03 12.30 -6.42
CA LEU A 458 20.87 12.98 -5.43
C LEU A 458 20.06 13.99 -4.61
N SER A 459 19.15 14.72 -5.26
CA SER A 459 18.23 15.65 -4.59
C SER A 459 17.29 14.91 -3.63
N ALA A 460 16.75 13.76 -4.05
CA ALA A 460 15.90 12.93 -3.20
C ALA A 460 16.65 12.38 -1.98
N ILE A 461 17.88 11.89 -2.18
CA ILE A 461 18.75 11.40 -1.10
C ILE A 461 19.07 12.53 -0.11
N ALA A 462 19.48 13.71 -0.62
CA ALA A 462 19.86 14.84 0.21
C ALA A 462 18.71 15.30 1.14
N GLN A 463 17.47 15.30 0.65
CA GLN A 463 16.32 15.79 1.39
C GLN A 463 15.74 14.78 2.39
N ASN A 464 15.85 13.47 2.10
CA ASN A 464 15.18 12.45 2.91
C ASN A 464 16.15 11.64 3.78
N SER A 465 17.39 11.44 3.33
CA SER A 465 18.38 10.58 3.99
C SER A 465 19.53 11.39 4.57
N ALA A 466 19.22 12.22 5.56
CA ALA A 466 20.20 13.02 6.27
C ALA A 466 21.36 12.13 6.79
N GLY A 467 22.59 12.47 6.41
CA GLY A 467 23.80 11.69 6.75
C GLY A 467 24.25 10.69 5.69
N ALA A 468 23.45 10.40 4.66
CA ALA A 468 23.89 9.58 3.52
C ALA A 468 24.94 10.30 2.66
N LEU A 469 24.96 11.63 2.69
CA LEU A 469 25.94 12.46 1.98
C LEU A 469 26.94 13.05 2.97
N THR A 470 28.20 12.61 2.87
CA THR A 470 29.33 13.22 3.57
C THR A 470 30.13 14.10 2.62
N SER A 471 30.91 15.06 3.14
CA SER A 471 31.79 15.90 2.30
C SER A 471 32.70 15.09 1.38
N ASN A 472 33.31 14.00 1.90
CA ASN A 472 34.16 13.11 1.10
C ASN A 472 33.38 12.40 -0.02
N LEU A 473 32.12 12.04 0.25
CA LEU A 473 31.29 11.36 -0.72
C LEU A 473 30.81 12.32 -1.82
N VAL A 474 30.44 13.56 -1.46
CA VAL A 474 30.11 14.59 -2.46
C VAL A 474 31.32 14.91 -3.34
N SER A 475 32.52 15.02 -2.78
CA SER A 475 33.77 15.13 -3.57
C SER A 475 33.96 13.94 -4.51
N SER A 476 33.67 12.72 -4.06
CA SER A 476 33.78 11.52 -4.90
C SER A 476 32.73 11.48 -6.01
N ILE A 477 31.51 11.96 -5.74
CA ILE A 477 30.44 12.10 -6.74
C ILE A 477 30.87 13.10 -7.81
N LEU A 478 31.43 14.24 -7.40
CA LEU A 478 31.92 15.27 -8.31
C LEU A 478 33.01 14.75 -9.25
N GLU A 479 33.89 13.88 -8.77
CA GLU A 479 34.95 13.26 -9.60
C GLU A 479 34.43 12.20 -10.56
N LYS A 480 33.52 11.33 -10.10
CA LYS A 480 33.08 10.14 -10.85
C LYS A 480 31.82 10.36 -11.67
N GLN A 481 30.98 11.31 -11.27
CA GLN A 481 29.67 11.58 -11.85
C GLN A 481 29.34 13.09 -11.75
N PRO A 482 30.16 13.96 -12.38
CA PRO A 482 30.00 15.42 -12.28
C PRO A 482 28.62 15.92 -12.74
N ASP A 483 28.01 15.27 -13.73
CA ASP A 483 26.69 15.65 -14.26
C ASP A 483 25.54 15.51 -13.25
N ALA A 484 25.75 14.79 -12.14
CA ALA A 484 24.79 14.73 -11.04
C ALA A 484 24.81 15.98 -10.14
N ILE A 485 25.88 16.78 -10.19
CA ILE A 485 26.01 18.03 -9.44
C ILE A 485 25.50 19.18 -10.33
N THR A 486 24.22 19.51 -10.15
CA THR A 486 23.53 20.60 -10.83
C THR A 486 23.19 21.68 -9.82
N SER A 487 22.63 22.80 -10.29
CA SER A 487 22.09 23.83 -9.39
C SER A 487 21.03 23.25 -8.45
N ASP A 488 20.13 22.42 -8.97
CA ASP A 488 19.01 21.85 -8.19
C ASP A 488 19.52 20.87 -7.13
N SER A 489 20.46 19.99 -7.48
CA SER A 489 21.01 19.04 -6.51
C SER A 489 21.90 19.73 -5.47
N LEU A 490 22.60 20.81 -5.82
CA LEU A 490 23.32 21.63 -4.84
C LEU A 490 22.39 22.33 -3.85
N SER A 491 21.27 22.90 -4.32
CA SER A 491 20.27 23.50 -3.44
C SER A 491 19.63 22.46 -2.51
N ALA A 492 19.36 21.25 -3.02
CA ALA A 492 18.87 20.14 -2.21
C ALA A 492 19.89 19.66 -1.16
N ILE A 493 21.19 19.56 -1.51
CA ILE A 493 22.25 19.24 -0.55
C ILE A 493 22.37 20.34 0.49
N ALA A 494 22.34 21.61 0.08
CA ALA A 494 22.45 22.73 1.01
C ALA A 494 21.28 22.78 2.02
N SER A 495 20.08 22.37 1.62
CA SER A 495 18.91 22.37 2.50
C SER A 495 18.79 21.11 3.38
N GLY A 496 19.08 19.92 2.84
CA GLY A 496 18.87 18.65 3.54
C GLY A 496 20.12 17.96 4.09
N SER A 497 21.32 18.35 3.61
CA SER A 497 22.61 17.72 3.95
C SER A 497 23.75 18.75 3.96
N SER A 498 23.53 19.92 4.59
CA SER A 498 24.42 21.08 4.48
C SER A 498 25.87 20.84 4.96
N ASP A 499 26.07 19.93 5.92
CA ASP A 499 27.38 19.48 6.39
C ASP A 499 28.21 18.76 5.30
N ALA A 500 27.56 18.29 4.24
CA ALA A 500 28.24 17.72 3.08
C ALA A 500 28.91 18.79 2.20
N LEU A 501 28.55 20.07 2.36
CA LEU A 501 29.13 21.20 1.62
C LEU A 501 30.23 21.88 2.45
N SER A 502 31.37 21.23 2.62
CA SER A 502 32.55 21.90 3.18
C SER A 502 33.09 22.99 2.23
N PRO A 503 33.91 23.95 2.71
CA PRO A 503 34.57 24.93 1.84
C PRO A 503 35.38 24.28 0.72
N ALA A 504 36.01 23.13 0.99
CA ALA A 504 36.77 22.37 -0.01
C ALA A 504 35.86 21.78 -1.09
N VAL A 505 34.70 21.24 -0.71
CA VAL A 505 33.71 20.70 -1.65
C VAL A 505 33.17 21.81 -2.55
N VAL A 506 32.75 22.95 -1.97
CA VAL A 506 32.24 24.08 -2.77
C VAL A 506 33.32 24.63 -3.69
N ALA A 507 34.56 24.78 -3.21
CA ALA A 507 35.69 25.16 -4.07
C ALA A 507 35.90 24.17 -5.23
N GLN A 508 35.74 22.87 -4.99
CA GLN A 508 35.84 21.84 -6.03
C GLN A 508 34.72 21.99 -7.06
N VAL A 509 33.47 22.21 -6.62
CA VAL A 509 32.32 22.43 -7.51
C VAL A 509 32.54 23.66 -8.40
N VAL A 510 32.97 24.79 -7.83
CA VAL A 510 33.24 26.03 -8.58
C VAL A 510 34.29 25.82 -9.68
N ASN A 511 35.33 25.01 -9.41
CA ASN A 511 36.40 24.76 -10.36
C ASN A 511 36.04 23.72 -11.43
N SER A 512 35.31 22.67 -11.05
CA SER A 512 35.04 21.53 -11.94
C SER A 512 33.71 21.67 -12.68
N ASN A 513 32.69 22.26 -12.06
CA ASN A 513 31.32 22.40 -12.58
C ASN A 513 30.74 23.81 -12.30
N PRO A 514 31.35 24.89 -12.81
CA PRO A 514 30.93 26.27 -12.52
C PRO A 514 29.46 26.57 -12.89
N THR A 515 28.89 25.86 -13.87
CA THR A 515 27.48 26.04 -14.29
C THR A 515 26.46 25.56 -13.25
N ALA A 516 26.88 24.76 -12.27
CA ALA A 516 26.03 24.35 -11.15
C ALA A 516 25.88 25.48 -10.10
N ILE A 517 26.80 26.45 -10.11
CA ILE A 517 26.75 27.62 -9.23
C ILE A 517 25.91 28.69 -9.91
N THR A 518 24.68 28.86 -9.43
CA THR A 518 23.71 29.87 -9.86
C THR A 518 23.42 30.80 -8.68
N ALA A 519 22.66 31.88 -8.90
CA ALA A 519 22.24 32.75 -7.80
C ALA A 519 21.41 32.00 -6.75
N ASP A 520 20.58 31.05 -7.18
CA ASP A 520 19.72 30.25 -6.31
C ASP A 520 20.53 29.23 -5.50
N SER A 521 21.43 28.47 -6.15
CA SER A 521 22.27 27.51 -5.42
C SER A 521 23.26 28.21 -4.50
N LEU A 522 23.83 29.37 -4.89
CA LEU A 522 24.68 30.17 -4.00
C LEU A 522 23.91 30.67 -2.77
N SER A 523 22.66 31.12 -2.95
CA SER A 523 21.78 31.53 -1.86
C SER A 523 21.42 30.37 -0.94
N ALA A 524 21.18 29.19 -1.50
CA ALA A 524 20.88 27.97 -0.74
C ALA A 524 22.09 27.54 0.11
N ILE A 525 23.29 27.50 -0.50
CA ILE A 525 24.55 27.19 0.21
C ILE A 525 24.77 28.17 1.36
N ALA A 526 24.58 29.47 1.12
CA ALA A 526 24.74 30.49 2.15
C ALA A 526 23.83 30.23 3.37
N LYS A 527 22.56 29.90 3.14
CA LYS A 527 21.58 29.61 4.20
C LYS A 527 21.83 28.28 4.91
N GLY A 528 22.25 27.25 4.17
CA GLY A 528 22.48 25.91 4.70
C GLY A 528 23.78 25.76 5.46
N ASN A 529 24.87 26.31 4.91
CA ASN A 529 26.21 26.29 5.49
C ASN A 529 27.02 27.48 4.97
N GLY A 530 26.76 28.68 5.51
CA GLY A 530 27.45 29.91 5.09
C GLY A 530 28.97 29.83 5.18
N ALA A 531 29.52 29.07 6.13
CA ALA A 531 30.96 28.86 6.29
C ALA A 531 31.61 28.18 5.06
N ALA A 532 30.83 27.46 4.25
CA ALA A 532 31.29 26.87 2.98
C ALA A 532 31.70 27.92 1.94
N LEU A 533 31.17 29.13 2.03
CA LEU A 533 31.45 30.25 1.14
C LEU A 533 32.56 31.12 1.72
N SER A 534 33.82 30.67 1.64
CA SER A 534 34.96 31.50 2.05
C SER A 534 35.19 32.67 1.09
N ALA A 535 35.99 33.66 1.51
CA ALA A 535 36.44 34.76 0.66
C ALA A 535 37.06 34.27 -0.67
N ASP A 536 37.94 33.25 -0.60
CA ASP A 536 38.56 32.64 -1.79
C ASP A 536 37.54 31.95 -2.71
N VAL A 537 36.55 31.25 -2.14
CA VAL A 537 35.46 30.63 -2.90
C VAL A 537 34.66 31.70 -3.63
N LEU A 538 34.23 32.75 -2.95
CA LEU A 538 33.45 33.84 -3.55
C LEU A 538 34.24 34.61 -4.62
N ALA A 539 35.52 34.88 -4.39
CA ALA A 539 36.39 35.49 -5.38
C ALA A 539 36.51 34.61 -6.65
N THR A 540 36.51 33.29 -6.47
CA THR A 540 36.51 32.34 -7.60
C THR A 540 35.15 32.32 -8.31
N VAL A 541 34.04 32.26 -7.57
CA VAL A 541 32.67 32.34 -8.13
C VAL A 541 32.49 33.61 -8.96
N ALA A 542 32.91 34.77 -8.46
CA ALA A 542 32.83 36.04 -9.18
C ALA A 542 33.61 36.04 -10.52
N LYS A 543 34.60 35.15 -10.65
CA LYS A 543 35.41 34.97 -11.86
C LYS A 543 34.84 33.91 -12.81
N THR A 544 34.33 32.79 -12.28
CA THR A 544 33.96 31.61 -13.07
C THR A 544 32.46 31.48 -13.32
N SER A 545 31.64 32.04 -12.42
CA SER A 545 30.16 31.99 -12.46
C SER A 545 29.59 33.38 -12.17
N PRO A 546 29.90 34.40 -13.01
CA PRO A 546 29.51 35.80 -12.80
C PRO A 546 28.01 35.99 -12.53
N ASP A 547 27.15 35.29 -13.28
CA ASP A 547 25.70 35.38 -13.16
C ASP A 547 25.14 34.87 -11.80
N ALA A 548 25.95 34.14 -11.02
CA ALA A 548 25.58 33.73 -9.67
C ALA A 548 25.71 34.86 -8.64
N ILE A 549 26.48 35.91 -8.95
CA ILE A 549 26.69 37.07 -8.08
C ILE A 549 25.63 38.13 -8.38
N THR A 550 24.57 38.11 -7.57
CA THR A 550 23.46 39.06 -7.63
C THR A 550 23.34 39.76 -6.28
N SER A 551 22.63 40.89 -6.21
CA SER A 551 22.36 41.55 -4.92
C SER A 551 21.64 40.63 -3.94
N THR A 552 20.75 39.76 -4.44
CA THR A 552 20.00 38.80 -3.61
C THR A 552 20.90 37.69 -3.06
N SER A 553 21.72 37.07 -3.91
CA SER A 553 22.63 36.00 -3.45
C SER A 553 23.71 36.55 -2.54
N LEU A 554 24.24 37.76 -2.82
CA LEU A 554 25.24 38.40 -1.97
C LEU A 554 24.67 38.86 -0.64
N ALA A 555 23.41 39.30 -0.58
CA ALA A 555 22.72 39.58 0.67
C ALA A 555 22.51 38.31 1.52
N ALA A 556 22.21 37.17 0.88
CA ALA A 556 22.13 35.87 1.58
C ALA A 556 23.48 35.45 2.15
N VAL A 557 24.58 35.63 1.39
CA VAL A 557 25.94 35.42 1.88
C VAL A 557 26.25 36.34 3.06
N ALA A 558 25.99 37.64 2.93
CA ALA A 558 26.24 38.62 3.98
C ALA A 558 25.52 38.28 5.30
N ALA A 559 24.28 37.79 5.21
CA ALA A 559 23.49 37.44 6.38
C ALA A 559 24.04 36.22 7.13
N ASN A 560 24.65 35.25 6.42
CA ASN A 560 25.05 33.95 6.97
C ASN A 560 26.57 33.77 7.13
N ASN A 561 27.38 34.60 6.47
CA ASN A 561 28.84 34.60 6.57
C ASN A 561 29.43 35.95 6.12
N ALA A 562 29.18 37.01 6.88
CA ALA A 562 29.67 38.37 6.57
C ALA A 562 31.20 38.45 6.42
N ASP A 563 31.94 37.61 7.14
CA ASP A 563 33.41 37.57 7.09
C ASP A 563 33.97 37.11 5.74
N ALA A 564 33.18 36.38 4.95
CA ALA A 564 33.56 36.02 3.58
C ALA A 564 33.53 37.23 2.63
N LEU A 565 32.76 38.26 2.97
CA LEU A 565 32.67 39.52 2.24
C LEU A 565 33.67 40.54 2.78
N ASP A 566 34.93 40.14 2.90
CA ASP A 566 36.01 41.06 3.29
C ASP A 566 36.24 42.17 2.24
N ALA A 567 37.07 43.15 2.60
CA ALA A 567 37.34 44.30 1.73
C ALA A 567 37.97 43.91 0.38
N THR A 568 38.72 42.80 0.33
CA THR A 568 39.36 42.32 -0.91
C THR A 568 38.33 41.64 -1.82
N THR A 569 37.48 40.80 -1.25
CA THR A 569 36.41 40.08 -1.94
C THR A 569 35.37 41.06 -2.48
N LEU A 570 34.90 42.01 -1.66
CA LEU A 570 33.97 43.05 -2.10
C LEU A 570 34.56 43.92 -3.21
N ALA A 571 35.82 44.34 -3.12
CA ALA A 571 36.48 45.05 -4.19
C ALA A 571 36.59 44.24 -5.49
N THR A 572 36.83 42.93 -5.37
CA THR A 572 36.91 42.00 -6.52
C THR A 572 35.56 41.84 -7.20
N ILE A 573 34.49 41.66 -6.40
CA ILE A 573 33.12 41.57 -6.90
C ILE A 573 32.70 42.89 -7.55
N ALA A 574 32.96 44.04 -6.91
CA ALA A 574 32.59 45.36 -7.43
C ALA A 574 33.14 45.58 -8.84
N LYS A 575 34.39 45.20 -9.07
CA LYS A 575 35.06 45.36 -10.36
C LYS A 575 34.35 44.63 -11.52
N THR A 576 33.68 43.52 -11.23
CA THR A 576 33.03 42.69 -12.25
C THR A 576 31.50 42.79 -12.22
N HIS A 577 30.90 43.05 -11.06
CA HIS A 577 29.45 43.07 -10.80
C HIS A 577 29.09 44.21 -9.83
N PRO A 578 29.24 45.48 -10.23
CA PRO A 578 28.99 46.60 -9.34
C PRO A 578 27.53 46.65 -8.84
N ASP A 579 26.57 46.25 -9.67
CA ASP A 579 25.13 46.22 -9.32
C ASP A 579 24.78 45.16 -8.25
N ALA A 580 25.67 44.20 -8.00
CA ALA A 580 25.45 43.18 -6.96
C ALA A 580 25.74 43.71 -5.55
N ILE A 581 26.48 44.81 -5.42
CA ILE A 581 26.80 45.44 -4.13
C ILE A 581 25.84 46.61 -3.93
N ASP A 582 24.63 46.31 -3.44
CA ASP A 582 23.64 47.34 -3.15
C ASP A 582 23.69 47.81 -1.69
N ALA A 583 22.85 48.79 -1.36
CA ALA A 583 22.75 49.32 -0.01
C ALA A 583 22.34 48.25 1.04
N THR A 584 21.64 47.19 0.64
CA THR A 584 21.21 46.09 1.52
C THR A 584 22.40 45.20 1.90
N VAL A 585 23.23 44.83 0.92
CA VAL A 585 24.48 44.08 1.15
C VAL A 585 25.39 44.87 2.08
N ILE A 586 25.58 46.17 1.78
CA ILE A 586 26.40 47.07 2.58
C ILE A 586 25.86 47.19 4.01
N ALA A 587 24.55 47.37 4.19
CA ALA A 587 23.92 47.44 5.52
C ALA A 587 24.18 46.16 6.32
N THR A 588 24.05 45.01 5.67
CA THR A 588 24.22 43.69 6.30
C THR A 588 25.67 43.47 6.72
N VAL A 589 26.63 43.68 5.82
CA VAL A 589 28.07 43.61 6.13
C VAL A 589 28.43 44.59 7.24
N ALA A 590 27.96 45.83 7.18
CA ALA A 590 28.30 46.85 8.17
C ALA A 590 27.75 46.53 9.57
N SER A 591 26.57 45.90 9.64
CA SER A 591 25.97 45.50 10.91
C SER A 591 26.72 44.35 11.61
N GLN A 592 27.38 43.48 10.85
CA GLN A 592 28.10 42.31 11.38
C GLN A 592 29.62 42.55 11.49
N ASN A 593 30.22 43.20 10.50
CA ASN A 593 31.65 43.48 10.40
C ASN A 593 31.90 44.91 9.83
N PRO A 594 31.66 45.97 10.63
CA PRO A 594 31.80 47.35 10.17
C PRO A 594 33.22 47.72 9.74
N ALA A 595 34.24 47.03 10.27
CA ALA A 595 35.65 47.27 9.95
C ALA A 595 36.00 46.94 8.49
N THR A 596 35.19 46.12 7.81
CA THR A 596 35.30 45.84 6.38
C THR A 596 35.16 47.11 5.53
N LEU A 597 34.32 48.07 5.96
CA LEU A 597 34.11 49.34 5.26
C LEU A 597 35.29 50.29 5.48
N THR A 598 36.38 50.09 4.76
CA THR A 598 37.57 50.96 4.82
C THR A 598 37.48 52.10 3.80
N PRO A 599 38.19 53.23 4.00
CA PRO A 599 38.28 54.29 2.98
C PRO A 599 38.73 53.77 1.60
N ASP A 600 39.69 52.82 1.58
CA ASP A 600 40.16 52.17 0.35
C ASP A 600 39.05 51.36 -0.35
N LEU A 601 38.26 50.60 0.40
CA LEU A 601 37.11 49.87 -0.16
C LEU A 601 36.08 50.85 -0.73
N VAL A 602 35.74 51.93 -0.01
CA VAL A 602 34.77 52.93 -0.48
C VAL A 602 35.23 53.57 -1.81
N THR A 603 36.51 53.92 -1.93
CA THR A 603 37.06 54.42 -3.21
C THR A 603 36.95 53.38 -4.32
N LYS A 604 37.25 52.10 -4.04
CA LYS A 604 37.11 51.01 -5.03
C LYS A 604 35.66 50.75 -5.46
N LEU A 605 34.70 50.86 -4.54
CA LEU A 605 33.28 50.79 -4.86
C LEU A 605 32.85 51.97 -5.74
N ALA A 606 33.35 53.17 -5.47
CA ALA A 606 33.13 54.35 -6.29
C ALA A 606 33.69 54.16 -7.72
N ASP A 607 34.93 53.71 -7.83
CA ASP A 607 35.60 53.44 -9.10
C ASP A 607 34.87 52.36 -9.93
N ALA A 608 34.25 51.40 -9.25
CA ALA A 608 33.44 50.35 -9.88
C ALA A 608 32.02 50.80 -10.27
N GLY A 609 31.54 51.94 -9.76
CA GLY A 609 30.15 52.37 -9.93
C GLY A 609 29.15 51.63 -9.03
N ALA A 610 29.62 51.01 -7.95
CA ALA A 610 28.81 50.23 -7.00
C ALA A 610 28.20 51.09 -5.87
N LEU A 611 28.31 52.42 -5.95
CA LEU A 611 27.79 53.34 -4.93
C LEU A 611 26.59 54.11 -5.45
N ASP A 612 25.53 54.15 -4.64
CA ASP A 612 24.42 55.08 -4.78
C ASP A 612 24.25 55.92 -3.50
N ALA A 613 23.27 56.83 -3.52
CA ALA A 613 22.99 57.68 -2.37
C ALA A 613 22.55 56.89 -1.12
N THR A 614 21.88 55.76 -1.29
CA THR A 614 21.41 54.92 -0.19
C THR A 614 22.56 54.14 0.44
N ALA A 615 23.46 53.60 -0.38
CA ALA A 615 24.68 52.93 0.04
C ALA A 615 25.58 53.88 0.84
N LEU A 616 25.78 55.12 0.39
CA LEU A 616 26.58 56.10 1.13
C LEU A 616 25.96 56.52 2.46
N LYS A 617 24.64 56.73 2.51
CA LYS A 617 23.93 56.99 3.78
C LYS A 617 24.08 55.82 4.75
N THR A 618 24.00 54.60 4.22
CA THR A 618 24.20 53.37 4.99
C THR A 618 25.63 53.25 5.53
N ILE A 619 26.65 53.57 4.73
CA ILE A 619 28.05 53.61 5.18
C ILE A 619 28.25 54.68 6.24
N ALA A 620 27.70 55.88 6.04
CA ALA A 620 27.82 57.00 6.99
C ALA A 620 27.25 56.65 8.38
N VAL A 621 26.10 55.98 8.42
CA VAL A 621 25.47 55.55 9.68
C VAL A 621 26.27 54.42 10.35
N ASN A 622 26.68 53.39 9.61
CA ASN A 622 27.24 52.18 10.21
C ASN A 622 28.76 52.23 10.43
N ASN A 623 29.50 52.97 9.61
CA ASN A 623 30.93 53.22 9.79
C ASN A 623 31.34 54.59 9.21
N PRO A 624 31.04 55.71 9.89
CA PRO A 624 31.36 57.06 9.40
C PRO A 624 32.87 57.28 9.18
N ALA A 625 33.74 56.52 9.86
CA ALA A 625 35.18 56.59 9.70
C ALA A 625 35.65 56.22 8.28
N ALA A 626 34.87 55.39 7.57
CA ALA A 626 35.11 55.03 6.18
C ALA A 626 35.06 56.25 5.24
N LEU A 627 34.25 57.27 5.59
CA LEU A 627 34.07 58.49 4.81
C LEU A 627 34.95 59.64 5.33
N THR A 628 35.11 59.79 6.66
CA THR A 628 36.01 60.82 7.20
C THR A 628 37.48 60.57 6.88
N GLY A 629 37.85 59.31 6.64
CA GLY A 629 39.21 58.90 6.27
C GLY A 629 39.57 59.09 4.80
N LEU A 630 38.65 59.56 3.95
CA LEU A 630 38.90 59.82 2.52
C LEU A 630 39.71 61.11 2.32
N SER A 631 40.58 61.11 1.31
CA SER A 631 41.21 62.33 0.81
C SER A 631 40.18 63.25 0.14
N ASP A 632 40.45 64.55 0.02
CA ASP A 632 39.53 65.48 -0.63
C ASP A 632 39.23 65.08 -2.09
N ASP A 633 40.25 64.60 -2.81
CA ASP A 633 40.10 64.06 -4.18
C ASP A 633 39.21 62.81 -4.22
N ASP A 634 39.34 61.90 -3.23
CA ASP A 634 38.51 60.68 -3.18
C ASP A 634 37.08 60.99 -2.74
N LYS A 635 36.86 62.01 -1.90
CA LYS A 635 35.51 62.50 -1.58
C LYS A 635 34.80 63.01 -2.84
N GLU A 636 35.48 63.77 -3.69
CA GLU A 636 34.89 64.22 -4.97
C GLU A 636 34.50 63.04 -5.87
N LYS A 637 35.35 62.01 -5.96
CA LYS A 637 35.05 60.79 -6.73
C LYS A 637 33.84 60.04 -6.16
N VAL A 638 33.80 59.84 -4.84
CA VAL A 638 32.71 59.14 -4.15
C VAL A 638 31.38 59.87 -4.32
N ILE A 639 31.39 61.21 -4.19
CA ILE A 639 30.21 62.06 -4.42
C ILE A 639 29.73 61.95 -5.87
N ALA A 640 30.65 61.99 -6.84
CA ALA A 640 30.31 61.85 -8.25
C ALA A 640 29.69 60.47 -8.57
N ALA A 641 30.27 59.39 -8.04
CA ALA A 641 29.80 58.02 -8.24
C ALA A 641 28.36 57.82 -7.70
N ALA A 642 28.04 58.39 -6.55
CA ALA A 642 26.72 58.24 -5.91
C ALA A 642 25.66 59.26 -6.36
N GLY A 643 25.90 59.99 -7.46
CA GLY A 643 24.89 60.81 -8.12
C GLY A 643 24.98 62.31 -7.86
N GLY A 644 26.11 62.81 -7.34
CA GLY A 644 26.47 64.22 -7.28
C GLY A 644 26.22 64.91 -5.93
N SER A 645 26.85 66.07 -5.73
CA SER A 645 26.85 66.81 -4.46
C SER A 645 25.47 67.15 -3.93
N ASP A 646 24.51 67.40 -4.81
CA ASP A 646 23.12 67.72 -4.43
C ASP A 646 22.40 66.56 -3.71
N LYS A 647 22.91 65.33 -3.81
CA LYS A 647 22.31 64.14 -3.20
C LYS A 647 23.06 63.64 -1.97
N VAL A 648 24.38 63.72 -1.98
CA VAL A 648 25.25 63.05 -0.99
C VAL A 648 26.42 63.92 -0.49
N GLY A 649 26.53 65.18 -0.93
CA GLY A 649 27.64 66.05 -0.55
C GLY A 649 27.75 66.23 0.97
N ASP A 650 26.63 66.44 1.65
CA ASP A 650 26.61 66.58 3.11
C ASP A 650 26.90 65.25 3.82
N VAL A 651 26.43 64.12 3.27
CA VAL A 651 26.68 62.76 3.78
C VAL A 651 28.17 62.41 3.78
N VAL A 652 28.89 62.78 2.71
CA VAL A 652 30.32 62.48 2.58
C VAL A 652 31.19 63.46 3.40
N ASN A 653 30.79 64.72 3.50
CA ASN A 653 31.56 65.75 4.19
C ASN A 653 31.34 65.76 5.72
N ASP A 654 30.15 65.38 6.19
CA ASP A 654 29.82 65.27 7.61
C ASP A 654 29.01 63.99 7.92
N PRO A 655 29.62 62.80 7.76
CA PRO A 655 28.92 61.51 7.88
C PRO A 655 28.39 61.23 9.29
N THR A 656 28.92 61.90 10.33
CA THR A 656 28.50 61.69 11.72
C THR A 656 27.14 62.28 12.08
N THR A 657 26.57 63.09 11.18
CA THR A 657 25.28 63.77 11.38
C THR A 657 24.11 63.08 10.68
N VAL A 658 24.38 62.03 9.89
CA VAL A 658 23.37 61.30 9.13
C VAL A 658 22.48 60.48 10.10
N PRO A 659 21.15 60.69 10.12
CA PRO A 659 20.28 59.95 11.02
C PRO A 659 20.21 58.45 10.68
N ASP A 660 20.11 57.59 11.70
CA ASP A 660 19.98 56.13 11.53
C ASP A 660 18.81 55.72 10.59
N SER A 661 17.75 56.53 10.51
CA SER A 661 16.61 56.29 9.63
C SER A 661 16.92 56.39 8.14
N GLU A 662 18.06 56.97 7.78
CA GLU A 662 18.52 57.10 6.39
C GLU A 662 19.36 55.91 5.92
N ALA A 663 19.79 55.03 6.83
CA ALA A 663 20.45 53.79 6.45
C ALA A 663 19.45 52.79 5.86
N ALA A 664 19.88 52.08 4.82
CA ALA A 664 19.21 50.85 4.43
C ALA A 664 19.23 49.88 5.61
N LYS A 665 18.10 49.18 5.80
CA LYS A 665 18.05 48.16 6.83
C LYS A 665 18.89 46.96 6.38
N PRO A 666 19.67 46.34 7.28
CA PRO A 666 20.21 45.01 7.04
C PRO A 666 19.09 44.09 6.58
N ALA A 667 19.43 43.06 5.79
CA ALA A 667 18.53 41.93 5.63
C ALA A 667 18.28 41.36 7.03
N THR A 668 17.16 41.73 7.66
CA THR A 668 16.81 41.23 8.98
C THR A 668 16.72 39.72 8.94
N ASP A 669 16.93 39.07 10.09
CA ASP A 669 16.59 37.68 10.39
C ASP A 669 15.05 37.50 10.34
N THR A 670 14.48 37.89 9.21
CA THR A 670 13.13 37.62 8.81
C THR A 670 13.14 36.11 8.68
N PRO A 671 12.35 35.36 9.49
CA PRO A 671 12.18 33.95 9.19
C PRO A 671 11.84 33.90 7.71
N VAL A 672 12.67 33.14 6.99
CA VAL A 672 12.54 32.93 5.55
C VAL A 672 11.06 32.89 5.26
N ILE A 673 10.53 33.95 4.63
CA ILE A 673 9.28 33.80 3.91
C ILE A 673 9.69 32.81 2.83
N ALA A 674 9.47 31.52 3.13
CA ALA A 674 9.49 30.47 2.14
C ALA A 674 8.73 31.04 0.95
N PRO A 675 9.20 30.85 -0.29
CA PRO A 675 8.51 31.38 -1.46
C PRO A 675 7.02 31.16 -1.26
N GLN A 676 6.24 32.25 -1.18
CA GLN A 676 4.79 32.16 -1.15
C GLN A 676 4.39 31.63 -2.52
N SER A 677 4.46 30.31 -2.61
CA SER A 677 3.69 29.50 -3.51
C SER A 677 2.39 29.21 -2.77
N ASP A 678 1.28 29.21 -3.47
CA ASP A 678 -0.05 28.81 -2.99
C ASP A 678 -0.13 27.30 -2.61
N THR A 679 0.92 26.74 -1.99
CA THR A 679 1.18 25.30 -1.80
C THR A 679 1.64 24.89 -0.40
N GLN A 680 1.68 25.77 0.61
CA GLN A 680 2.09 25.33 1.95
C GLN A 680 1.06 24.40 2.60
N GLY A 681 1.50 23.18 2.91
CA GLY A 681 0.74 22.25 3.73
C GLY A 681 0.70 22.70 5.17
N SER A 682 -0.37 22.34 5.86
CA SER A 682 -0.52 22.63 7.30
C SER A 682 -1.03 21.39 8.02
N VAL A 683 -0.53 21.19 9.24
CA VAL A 683 -1.11 20.27 10.23
C VAL A 683 -1.24 21.05 11.52
N ALA A 684 -2.45 21.07 12.04
CA ALA A 684 -2.77 21.52 13.38
C ALA A 684 -3.29 20.32 14.15
N VAL A 685 -2.71 20.11 15.34
CA VAL A 685 -3.13 19.05 16.27
C VAL A 685 -3.71 19.71 17.51
N SER A 686 -5.00 19.52 17.76
CA SER A 686 -5.63 19.92 19.02
C SER A 686 -5.55 18.75 20.01
N GLY A 687 -5.12 19.01 21.24
CA GLY A 687 -5.02 17.97 22.28
C GLY A 687 -3.80 18.06 23.20
N GLY A 688 -2.75 18.82 22.84
CA GLY A 688 -1.62 19.23 23.69
C GLY A 688 -1.04 18.14 24.62
N ASN A 689 -1.61 18.00 25.81
CA ASN A 689 -1.19 17.03 26.83
C ASN A 689 -2.20 15.89 26.97
N ILE A 690 -1.79 14.68 26.59
CA ILE A 690 -2.58 13.46 26.75
C ILE A 690 -2.24 12.84 28.10
N GLY A 691 -3.20 12.89 29.02
CA GLY A 691 -3.07 12.24 30.34
C GLY A 691 -3.64 10.82 30.32
N PHE A 692 -2.82 9.85 30.75
CA PHE A 692 -3.29 8.49 31.07
C PHE A 692 -3.51 8.27 32.59
N GLY A 693 -3.14 9.26 33.42
CA GLY A 693 -3.39 9.25 34.86
C GLY A 693 -2.47 8.30 35.65
N GLN A 694 -2.82 8.07 36.92
CA GLN A 694 -2.20 7.02 37.72
C GLN A 694 -2.87 5.67 37.42
N VAL A 695 -2.05 4.68 37.11
CA VAL A 695 -2.49 3.39 36.57
C VAL A 695 -1.85 2.25 37.36
N ASN A 696 -2.66 1.25 37.71
CA ASN A 696 -2.18 0.04 38.36
C ASN A 696 -2.02 -1.04 37.29
N LEU A 697 -0.77 -1.38 36.96
CA LEU A 697 -0.44 -2.44 36.01
C LEU A 697 -0.27 -3.76 36.77
N GLY A 698 -0.97 -4.80 36.32
CA GLY A 698 -1.00 -6.15 36.89
C GLY A 698 -0.68 -7.28 35.90
N GLY A 699 -0.50 -7.00 34.60
CA GLY A 699 -0.13 -7.99 33.57
C GLY A 699 0.37 -7.37 32.24
N THR A 700 0.81 -8.21 31.29
CA THR A 700 1.33 -7.77 29.98
C THR A 700 0.24 -7.30 29.00
N ASP A 701 -1.03 -7.64 29.27
CA ASP A 701 -2.19 -7.33 28.43
C ASP A 701 -3.04 -6.17 28.97
N ASP A 702 -2.52 -5.40 29.93
CA ASP A 702 -3.25 -4.26 30.46
C ASP A 702 -3.48 -3.22 29.35
N VAL A 703 -4.72 -2.71 29.28
CA VAL A 703 -5.11 -1.65 28.34
C VAL A 703 -5.43 -0.40 29.14
N ILE A 704 -4.64 0.66 28.95
CA ILE A 704 -4.93 1.96 29.56
C ILE A 704 -5.58 2.85 28.51
N THR A 705 -6.70 3.48 28.87
CA THR A 705 -7.44 4.35 27.95
C THR A 705 -7.42 5.80 28.44
N SER A 706 -6.99 6.73 27.58
CA SER A 706 -7.24 8.16 27.76
C SER A 706 -8.53 8.55 27.03
N PRO A 707 -9.49 9.24 27.67
CA PRO A 707 -10.70 9.73 27.00
C PRO A 707 -10.44 10.96 26.11
N THR A 708 -9.20 11.45 26.06
CA THR A 708 -8.81 12.63 25.29
C THR A 708 -8.97 12.35 23.80
N ALA A 709 -9.83 13.13 23.14
CA ALA A 709 -9.89 13.13 21.68
C ALA A 709 -8.81 14.07 21.13
N ILE A 710 -8.14 13.64 20.06
CA ILE A 710 -7.20 14.47 19.28
C ILE A 710 -7.90 14.88 18.01
N GLU A 711 -7.83 16.16 17.66
CA GLU A 711 -8.24 16.61 16.33
C GLU A 711 -6.99 16.96 15.54
N VAL A 712 -6.88 16.37 14.35
CA VAL A 712 -5.78 16.62 13.42
C VAL A 712 -6.41 17.19 12.16
N ALA A 713 -6.16 18.47 11.91
CA ALA A 713 -6.75 19.17 10.78
C ALA A 713 -5.71 19.98 10.03
N GLY A 714 -5.97 20.23 8.75
CA GLY A 714 -5.11 21.07 7.94
C GLY A 714 -5.28 20.79 6.47
N THR A 715 -4.25 21.12 5.70
CA THR A 715 -4.25 20.97 4.25
C THR A 715 -3.04 20.16 3.84
N ILE A 716 -3.27 19.08 3.10
CA ILE A 716 -2.23 18.31 2.42
C ILE A 716 -2.14 18.86 0.99
N PRO A 717 -1.04 19.51 0.60
CA PRO A 717 -0.86 20.00 -0.76
C PRO A 717 -0.77 18.85 -1.75
N LYS A 718 -0.93 19.17 -3.03
CA LYS A 718 -0.64 18.22 -4.10
C LYS A 718 0.80 17.71 -3.94
N SER A 719 0.95 16.41 -4.04
CA SER A 719 2.20 15.69 -3.92
C SER A 719 2.87 15.79 -2.56
N TRP A 720 2.08 15.87 -1.49
CA TRP A 720 2.59 15.73 -0.13
C TRP A 720 1.99 14.48 0.54
N SER A 721 2.65 13.98 1.57
CA SER A 721 2.17 12.93 2.45
C SER A 721 2.05 13.43 3.89
N LEU A 722 1.13 12.83 4.64
CA LEU A 722 0.98 13.03 6.09
C LEU A 722 1.25 11.70 6.80
N ALA A 723 2.15 11.72 7.78
CA ALA A 723 2.54 10.55 8.53
C ALA A 723 2.52 10.82 10.05
N VAL A 724 2.31 9.78 10.85
CA VAL A 724 2.25 9.85 12.32
C VAL A 724 3.16 8.81 12.96
N SER A 725 3.89 9.17 14.01
CA SER A 725 4.76 8.27 14.78
C SER A 725 4.68 8.54 16.28
N ALA A 726 5.23 7.64 17.10
CA ALA A 726 5.34 7.84 18.56
C ALA A 726 6.73 7.48 19.07
N THR A 727 7.28 8.31 19.95
CA THR A 727 8.58 8.06 20.59
C THR A 727 8.44 7.06 21.76
N PRO A 728 9.53 6.38 22.16
CA PRO A 728 9.56 5.62 23.40
C PRO A 728 9.17 6.50 24.59
N TRP A 729 8.40 5.94 25.52
CA TRP A 729 8.02 6.64 26.75
C TRP A 729 9.09 6.42 27.81
N GLN A 730 9.67 7.51 28.31
CA GLN A 730 10.85 7.47 29.18
C GLN A 730 10.66 8.29 30.47
N THR A 731 11.37 7.90 31.52
CA THR A 731 11.50 8.70 32.74
C THR A 731 12.34 9.96 32.49
N ALA A 732 12.15 10.99 33.32
CA ALA A 732 12.86 12.27 33.15
C ALA A 732 14.39 12.16 33.23
N ASP A 733 14.91 11.13 33.89
CA ASP A 733 16.33 10.79 33.98
C ASP A 733 16.82 9.83 32.88
N GLY A 734 15.92 9.39 32.00
CA GLY A 734 16.19 8.46 30.90
C GLY A 734 16.57 7.04 31.32
N GLN A 735 16.48 6.69 32.62
CA GLN A 735 16.95 5.39 33.12
C GLN A 735 15.98 4.24 32.83
N HIS A 736 14.70 4.54 32.68
CA HIS A 736 13.68 3.55 32.35
C HIS A 736 12.86 4.03 31.15
N GLN A 737 12.61 3.12 30.21
CA GLN A 737 11.77 3.38 29.04
C GLN A 737 10.98 2.15 28.65
N PHE A 738 9.87 2.36 27.95
CA PHE A 738 9.12 1.32 27.25
C PHE A 738 8.54 1.90 25.95
N GLN A 739 8.26 1.04 24.97
CA GLN A 739 7.65 1.43 23.70
C GLN A 739 6.19 0.96 23.67
N PRO A 740 5.21 1.84 23.98
CA PRO A 740 3.81 1.44 23.94
C PRO A 740 3.34 1.16 22.52
N THR A 741 2.35 0.27 22.40
CA THR A 741 1.45 0.28 21.24
C THR A 741 0.32 1.25 21.52
N LEU A 742 0.10 2.21 20.61
CA LEU A 742 -0.99 3.19 20.70
C LEU A 742 -2.05 2.88 19.65
N THR A 743 -3.29 2.67 20.11
CA THR A 743 -4.45 2.49 19.24
C THR A 743 -5.40 3.65 19.45
N PHE A 744 -5.65 4.41 18.39
CA PHE A 744 -6.70 5.43 18.38
C PHE A 744 -8.04 4.71 18.14
N GLY A 745 -9.05 5.02 18.95
CA GLY A 745 -10.40 4.45 18.83
C GLY A 745 -11.10 4.86 17.52
N THR A 746 -12.42 5.13 17.55
CA THR A 746 -13.11 5.58 16.34
C THR A 746 -12.41 6.80 15.74
N VAL A 747 -11.93 6.66 14.51
CA VAL A 747 -11.36 7.74 13.71
C VAL A 747 -12.46 8.23 12.78
N GLN A 748 -12.77 9.51 12.81
CA GLN A 748 -13.83 10.10 12.01
C GLN A 748 -13.26 11.26 11.19
N ASP A 749 -13.50 11.23 9.88
CA ASP A 749 -13.30 12.39 9.04
C ASP A 749 -14.51 13.32 9.21
N LYS A 750 -14.27 14.48 9.82
CA LYS A 750 -15.28 15.49 10.14
C LYS A 750 -15.75 16.26 8.90
N ALA A 751 -14.93 16.33 7.85
CA ALA A 751 -15.28 17.03 6.63
C ALA A 751 -16.32 16.26 5.80
N ASN A 752 -16.26 14.92 5.81
CA ASN A 752 -17.19 14.06 5.05
C ASN A 752 -18.09 13.17 5.93
N ASN A 753 -17.96 13.25 7.26
CA ASN A 753 -18.71 12.49 8.25
C ASN A 753 -18.61 10.96 8.08
N LYS A 754 -17.46 10.45 7.60
CA LYS A 754 -17.19 9.02 7.44
C LYS A 754 -16.33 8.48 8.58
N ALA A 755 -16.67 7.27 9.04
CA ALA A 755 -15.79 6.49 9.90
C ALA A 755 -14.61 5.96 9.08
N LEU A 756 -13.40 6.11 9.61
CA LEU A 756 -12.15 5.58 9.08
C LEU A 756 -11.65 4.44 9.98
N ASP A 757 -10.79 3.59 9.42
CA ASP A 757 -10.16 2.50 10.17
C ASP A 757 -9.26 3.05 11.29
N ALA A 758 -9.19 2.30 12.39
CA ALA A 758 -8.36 2.68 13.54
C ALA A 758 -6.87 2.79 13.14
N ILE A 759 -6.21 3.83 13.65
CA ILE A 759 -4.77 4.00 13.50
C ILE A 759 -4.11 3.27 14.68
N GLN A 760 -3.19 2.36 14.36
CA GLN A 760 -2.37 1.65 15.35
C GLN A 760 -0.91 1.99 15.09
N LEU A 761 -0.21 2.44 16.13
CA LEU A 761 1.23 2.67 16.16
C LEU A 761 1.84 1.55 17.01
N THR A 762 2.68 0.73 16.39
CA THR A 762 3.19 -0.53 16.97
C THR A 762 4.46 -0.35 17.79
N SER A 763 4.84 -1.42 18.50
CA SER A 763 5.96 -1.53 19.46
C SER A 763 7.36 -1.29 18.88
N ASP A 764 7.48 -0.91 17.61
CA ASP A 764 8.73 -0.59 16.92
C ASP A 764 8.94 0.92 16.69
N GLY A 765 7.97 1.77 17.10
CA GLY A 765 8.10 3.23 17.05
C GLY A 765 8.07 3.84 15.64
N ARG A 766 7.64 3.06 14.63
CA ARG A 766 7.68 3.49 13.22
C ARG A 766 6.57 4.46 12.84
N THR A 767 6.84 5.24 11.80
CA THR A 767 5.91 6.21 11.22
C THR A 767 4.89 5.52 10.32
N LYS A 768 3.59 5.72 10.56
CA LYS A 768 2.49 5.26 9.69
C LYS A 768 2.04 6.38 8.76
N VAL A 769 2.03 6.14 7.45
CA VAL A 769 1.52 7.08 6.45
C VAL A 769 -0.01 7.03 6.46
N LEU A 770 -0.64 8.17 6.68
CA LEU A 770 -2.11 8.31 6.72
C LEU A 770 -2.68 8.76 5.38
N VAL A 771 -1.91 9.58 4.67
CA VAL A 771 -2.22 9.97 3.29
C VAL A 771 -0.93 9.93 2.50
N GLY A 772 -0.90 9.09 1.46
CA GLY A 772 0.24 8.98 0.55
C GLY A 772 0.04 9.85 -0.69
N ASN A 773 1.03 10.69 -1.00
CA ASN A 773 1.20 11.43 -2.26
C ASN A 773 -0.12 11.96 -2.86
N ALA A 774 -0.70 12.98 -2.22
CA ALA A 774 -2.01 13.49 -2.60
C ALA A 774 -2.04 13.98 -4.07
N THR A 775 -2.99 13.50 -4.86
CA THR A 775 -3.07 13.83 -6.31
C THR A 775 -3.57 15.25 -6.59
N ALA A 776 -4.20 15.86 -5.59
CA ALA A 776 -4.63 17.26 -5.54
C ALA A 776 -4.57 17.75 -4.08
N ALA A 777 -4.58 19.07 -3.88
CA ALA A 777 -4.66 19.64 -2.54
C ALA A 777 -5.96 19.21 -1.86
N GLN A 778 -5.85 18.68 -0.64
CA GLN A 778 -6.97 18.16 0.14
C GLN A 778 -6.93 18.75 1.53
N THR A 779 -8.03 19.34 1.96
CA THR A 779 -8.25 19.65 3.37
C THR A 779 -8.69 18.39 4.09
N PHE A 780 -8.10 18.12 5.25
CA PHE A 780 -8.51 17.05 6.13
C PHE A 780 -8.86 17.64 7.50
N ASP A 781 -9.83 17.01 8.15
CA ASP A 781 -10.21 17.30 9.53
C ASP A 781 -10.60 15.96 10.14
N VAL A 782 -9.68 15.38 10.92
CA VAL A 782 -9.81 14.04 11.47
C VAL A 782 -9.91 14.14 12.99
N GLN A 783 -10.98 13.60 13.54
CA GLN A 783 -11.11 13.37 14.97
C GLN A 783 -10.72 11.95 15.31
N MET A 784 -9.76 11.81 16.22
CA MET A 784 -9.32 10.55 16.79
C MET A 784 -9.93 10.46 18.19
N GLY A 785 -10.72 9.41 18.42
CA GLY A 785 -11.37 9.16 19.70
C GLY A 785 -10.41 8.81 20.84
N SER A 786 -10.89 8.04 21.82
CA SER A 786 -10.07 7.62 22.95
C SER A 786 -8.79 6.91 22.52
N ILE A 787 -7.69 7.17 23.22
CA ILE A 787 -6.39 6.57 22.92
C ILE A 787 -6.17 5.41 23.88
N GLN A 788 -5.97 4.22 23.35
CA GLN A 788 -5.61 3.03 24.09
C GLN A 788 -4.11 2.80 24.02
N MET A 789 -3.51 2.42 25.14
CA MET A 789 -2.10 2.11 25.28
C MET A 789 -1.95 0.71 25.84
N THR A 790 -1.08 -0.09 25.21
CA THR A 790 -0.71 -1.45 25.63
C THR A 790 0.81 -1.62 25.52
N HIS A 791 1.35 -2.74 26.00
CA HIS A 791 2.79 -3.08 25.99
C HIS A 791 3.65 -2.15 26.86
N PHE A 792 3.73 -2.46 28.16
CA PHE A 792 4.41 -1.68 29.19
C PHE A 792 5.74 -2.30 29.66
N ASP A 793 6.34 -3.16 28.85
CA ASP A 793 7.56 -3.89 29.20
C ASP A 793 8.72 -2.92 29.49
N GLY A 794 9.19 -2.91 30.75
CA GLY A 794 10.22 -1.96 31.23
C GLY A 794 9.70 -0.81 32.10
N ALA A 795 8.38 -0.68 32.27
CA ALA A 795 7.79 0.26 33.22
C ALA A 795 8.03 -0.19 34.67
N VAL A 796 8.38 0.76 35.55
CA VAL A 796 8.67 0.53 36.97
C VAL A 796 7.68 1.33 37.83
N ALA A 797 7.20 0.71 38.91
CA ALA A 797 6.25 1.32 39.82
C ALA A 797 6.80 2.62 40.47
N GLY A 798 5.94 3.63 40.60
CA GLY A 798 6.26 4.90 41.24
C GLY A 798 6.98 5.93 40.36
N GLN A 799 7.22 5.62 39.09
CA GLN A 799 7.88 6.51 38.14
C GLN A 799 6.88 7.23 37.22
N ALA A 800 7.27 8.41 36.72
CA ALA A 800 6.54 9.16 35.71
C ALA A 800 7.20 9.00 34.34
N TYR A 801 6.40 8.68 33.32
CA TYR A 801 6.85 8.46 31.95
C TYR A 801 6.24 9.48 31.00
N THR A 802 7.03 9.96 30.05
CA THR A 802 6.59 10.88 29.00
C THR A 802 7.08 10.42 27.64
N GLY A 803 6.25 10.58 26.62
CA GLY A 803 6.62 10.39 25.21
C GLY A 803 5.87 11.39 24.32
N THR A 804 6.17 11.38 23.04
CA THR A 804 5.60 12.29 22.04
C THR A 804 4.97 11.52 20.90
N ILE A 805 3.87 12.06 20.37
CA ILE A 805 3.25 11.60 19.12
C ILE A 805 3.53 12.68 18.08
N ASN A 806 4.27 12.33 17.03
CA ASN A 806 4.72 13.28 16.02
C ASN A 806 3.86 13.17 14.76
N TRP A 807 3.54 14.31 14.17
CA TRP A 807 2.82 14.40 12.89
C TRP A 807 3.73 15.12 11.90
N GLN A 808 3.96 14.51 10.75
CA GLN A 808 4.91 14.99 9.77
C GLN A 808 4.24 15.14 8.40
N LEU A 809 4.35 16.33 7.83
CA LEU A 809 4.07 16.60 6.42
C LEU A 809 5.36 16.56 5.62
N SER A 810 5.35 15.83 4.51
CA SER A 810 6.51 15.70 3.63
C SER A 810 6.11 15.92 2.17
N ASN A 811 6.87 16.73 1.43
CA ASN A 811 6.67 16.93 -0.01
C ASN A 811 7.30 15.77 -0.79
N THR A 812 6.51 15.05 -1.58
CA THR A 812 6.95 14.00 -2.50
C THR A 812 7.35 14.51 -3.90
N GLN A 813 7.17 15.82 -4.20
CA GLN A 813 7.52 16.43 -5.50
C GLN A 813 8.79 17.30 -5.51
N SER A 814 9.50 17.49 -4.41
CA SER A 814 10.84 18.13 -4.42
C SER A 814 11.94 17.18 -4.93
N ALA A 815 11.63 16.38 -5.95
CA ALA A 815 12.59 15.79 -6.89
C ALA A 815 12.91 16.75 -8.05
N THR A 816 12.40 17.98 -8.04
CA THR A 816 12.82 19.05 -8.96
C THR A 816 12.41 20.40 -8.35
N GLN A 817 13.39 21.25 -8.06
CA GLN A 817 13.27 22.61 -7.51
C GLN A 817 12.76 22.74 -6.06
N GLN A 818 13.71 22.99 -5.14
CA GLN A 818 13.65 24.12 -4.22
C GLN A 818 15.03 24.73 -4.02
#